data_AF-A0A1A9V9B6-F1
#
_entry.id   AF-A0A1A9V9B6-F1
#
_cell.length_a   1.000
_cell.length_b   1.000
_cell.length_c   1.000
_cell.angle_alpha   90.00
_cell.angle_beta   90.00
_cell.angle_gamma   90.00
#
_symmetry.space_group_name_H-M   'P 1'
#
loop_
_entity.id
_entity.type
_entity.pdbx_description
1 polymer ?
#
loop_
_entity_poly.entity_id
_entity_poly.type
_entity_poly.pdbx_seq_one_letter_code
_entity_poly.pdbx_strand_id
1 'polypeptide(L)'
;MTILYKVQSVCGCKEAVASVLEWNPTGELLLVGYKHGLAEIWGMKANCMNSWFLLYTVNLPCEEIINVKFFHNSKATYFNMQKKDLQNYSDKYERLDQRPTLAYFGCSPVEGCFLLTASGLMGVFTIPRIPMNPETSNSASPSELNIFTNSIGLSRCFITHCSISYCPTGRFNVAINNWSEPRISCFKIGVEREQDDTLNLKCGAMASIFLQRADNENKEISVVHWRTVNCEEVAFVVYDCMEGSFIEQWNLIKKHQQVHKLLQKNKSDFMQWEQWEITAKLSLTSRVCDLSLSKLPTESLLLFAILRDNSVQILETGLKKIGSTVFERVPEDQMRAPCKLLTSDCTHLNQLLILFDNLGQMYAMQVPTSHYDKNYKMSPLAVPVCLLEYSVITGIDAADVLMLNLSHLEALTEKLTENFSRQTAYVRHFYYSNFLSLKSNICRIQTKQQDFDDLITLHAIAIAFKSLLRPSDLSSQDKGPAENLSMILSEPVGDVDKVLCVLDAKDFTVEPATLQSLQQLIQWVSDLALNILHKLTEDVLKPKFNKRHGYEICRDVIAVSSVRELLVMIRIWGLLNPHCLPIYTKSVDNFDVLPVMFRLLTRLMQNTSEPDDSLLDECSVLSTQVLVPTRHINTPTTLLNSNATSKLFPFVFQTSVESLNLQDVHYEEVLFSHTIKDDIIVGNRVYQHVLRKEERQQATVLEKVEIVSCVSPSSWENSPTIATMFPQLYKIPCNSLSPISTPSLANSHTENLPNYVLNGEAQHLGEMSPKRSNVTVQVKVLADEIAQTKTDDVQAQYNANGENMKSSG
;
A
#
# COMPACT_ATOMS: atom_id res chain seq x y z
N MET A 1 -0.18 16.97 -6.19
CA MET A 1 0.04 18.44 -6.20
C MET A 1 -0.88 19.22 -7.15
N THR A 2 -1.70 18.62 -8.01
CA THR A 2 -2.95 19.25 -8.54
C THR A 2 -3.88 19.70 -7.40
N ILE A 3 -3.68 19.05 -6.24
CA ILE A 3 -4.24 19.40 -4.94
C ILE A 3 -3.56 20.62 -4.30
N LEU A 4 -2.39 21.15 -4.71
CA LEU A 4 -1.83 22.40 -4.13
C LEU A 4 -2.67 23.63 -4.49
N TYR A 5 -3.07 23.76 -5.75
CA TYR A 5 -3.99 24.82 -6.18
C TYR A 5 -5.35 24.68 -5.49
N LYS A 6 -5.79 23.43 -5.26
CA LYS A 6 -7.01 23.12 -4.52
C LYS A 6 -6.85 23.22 -3.01
N VAL A 7 -5.67 23.02 -2.43
CA VAL A 7 -5.30 23.19 -1.02
C VAL A 7 -5.32 24.66 -0.67
N GLN A 8 -4.91 25.55 -1.59
CA GLN A 8 -5.16 26.98 -1.41
C GLN A 8 -6.67 27.34 -1.34
N SER A 9 -7.53 26.55 -1.99
CA SER A 9 -9.00 26.67 -1.94
C SER A 9 -9.63 25.92 -0.74
N VAL A 10 -9.08 24.76 -0.36
CA VAL A 10 -9.57 23.84 0.67
C VAL A 10 -9.13 24.29 2.07
N CYS A 11 -7.89 24.76 2.22
CA CYS A 11 -7.31 25.07 3.51
C CYS A 11 -7.78 26.38 4.13
N GLY A 12 -8.60 27.19 3.44
CA GLY A 12 -9.21 28.42 3.95
C GLY A 12 -8.23 29.53 4.37
N CYS A 13 -6.94 29.24 4.52
CA CYS A 13 -5.93 30.08 5.11
C CYS A 13 -5.16 30.80 4.00
N LYS A 14 -5.79 31.84 3.43
CA LYS A 14 -5.23 32.65 2.32
C LYS A 14 -3.88 33.33 2.66
N GLU A 15 -3.51 33.38 3.94
CA GLU A 15 -2.30 34.03 4.44
C GLU A 15 -1.17 33.04 4.82
N ALA A 16 -1.44 31.73 4.84
CA ALA A 16 -0.49 30.71 5.28
C ALA A 16 0.16 29.96 4.12
N VAL A 17 1.49 29.95 4.07
CA VAL A 17 2.27 29.17 3.10
C VAL A 17 2.44 27.75 3.60
N ALA A 18 1.84 26.78 2.90
CA ALA A 18 2.10 25.36 3.10
C ALA A 18 3.56 25.04 2.74
N SER A 19 4.26 24.34 3.61
CA SER A 19 5.66 23.95 3.43
C SER A 19 5.82 22.48 3.03
N VAL A 20 4.91 21.61 3.46
CA VAL A 20 4.97 20.17 3.19
C VAL A 20 3.58 19.55 3.08
N LEU A 21 3.47 18.54 2.22
CA LEU A 21 2.29 17.71 2.03
C LEU A 21 2.69 16.24 2.10
N GLU A 22 1.95 15.44 2.85
CA GLU A 22 2.16 13.99 2.91
C GLU A 22 0.80 13.29 2.88
N TRP A 23 0.70 12.24 2.06
CA TRP A 23 -0.44 11.33 2.06
C TRP A 23 -0.21 10.20 3.02
N ASN A 24 -1.27 9.74 3.68
CA ASN A 24 -1.18 8.45 4.33
C ASN A 24 -1.03 7.33 3.28
N PRO A 25 -0.50 6.15 3.64
CA PRO A 25 -0.29 5.08 2.67
C PRO A 25 -1.55 4.58 1.94
N THR A 26 -2.75 4.83 2.50
CA THR A 26 -4.04 4.46 1.88
C THR A 26 -4.57 5.51 0.91
N GLY A 27 -4.05 6.75 0.94
CA GLY A 27 -4.55 7.88 0.15
C GLY A 27 -5.85 8.51 0.70
N GLU A 28 -6.32 8.11 1.88
CA GLU A 28 -7.56 8.59 2.49
C GLU A 28 -7.37 9.90 3.27
N LEU A 29 -6.16 10.11 3.81
CA LEU A 29 -5.81 11.27 4.63
C LEU A 29 -4.67 12.06 3.98
N LEU A 30 -4.84 13.39 3.99
CA LEU A 30 -3.81 14.33 3.58
C LEU A 30 -3.35 15.14 4.80
N LEU A 31 -2.06 15.09 5.09
CA LEU A 31 -1.41 15.93 6.08
C LEU A 31 -0.78 17.15 5.39
N VAL A 32 -1.11 18.34 5.89
CA VAL A 32 -0.56 19.62 5.43
C VAL A 32 0.20 20.27 6.57
N GLY A 33 1.47 20.59 6.35
CA GLY A 33 2.28 21.37 7.29
C GLY A 33 2.52 22.78 6.76
N TYR A 34 2.48 23.77 7.66
CA TYR A 34 2.66 25.18 7.31
C TYR A 34 3.93 25.79 7.92
N LYS A 35 4.42 26.86 7.29
CA LYS A 35 5.60 27.61 7.77
C LYS A 35 5.43 28.32 9.12
N HIS A 36 4.19 28.50 9.57
CA HIS A 36 3.88 29.15 10.86
C HIS A 36 3.60 28.15 11.99
N GLY A 37 3.75 26.85 11.73
CA GLY A 37 3.74 25.82 12.78
C GLY A 37 2.43 25.06 12.92
N LEU A 38 1.40 25.44 12.16
CA LEU A 38 0.17 24.67 12.06
C LEU A 38 0.40 23.41 11.21
N ALA A 39 -0.22 22.31 11.62
CA ALA A 39 -0.38 21.10 10.85
C ALA A 39 -1.85 20.68 10.83
N GLU A 40 -2.34 20.27 9.68
CA GLU A 40 -3.75 19.95 9.44
C GLU A 40 -3.88 18.58 8.79
N ILE A 41 -4.85 17.79 9.24
CA ILE A 41 -5.22 16.53 8.60
C ILE A 41 -6.59 16.66 7.97
N TRP A 42 -6.64 16.39 6.68
CA TRP A 42 -7.81 16.48 5.83
C TRP A 42 -8.28 15.09 5.41
N GLY A 43 -9.59 14.86 5.42
CA GLY A 43 -10.23 13.66 4.93
C GLY A 43 -11.12 13.95 3.72
N MET A 44 -11.28 12.95 2.84
CA MET A 44 -12.19 13.06 1.69
C MET A 44 -13.64 12.84 2.12
N LYS A 45 -14.54 13.76 1.75
CA LYS A 45 -15.98 13.60 1.95
C LYS A 45 -16.51 12.56 0.96
N ALA A 46 -17.12 11.48 1.46
CA ALA A 46 -17.62 10.38 0.63
C ALA A 46 -16.57 9.88 -0.37
N ASN A 47 -15.29 9.86 0.03
CA ASN A 47 -14.14 9.46 -0.80
C ASN A 47 -14.00 10.26 -2.12
N CYS A 48 -14.55 11.48 -2.17
CA CYS A 48 -14.43 12.37 -3.31
C CYS A 48 -13.15 13.21 -3.20
N MET A 49 -12.18 13.01 -4.10
CA MET A 49 -10.94 13.81 -4.20
C MET A 49 -11.16 15.32 -4.33
N ASN A 50 -12.35 15.75 -4.74
CA ASN A 50 -12.70 17.15 -4.94
C ASN A 50 -13.36 17.80 -3.72
N SER A 51 -13.75 17.00 -2.72
CA SER A 51 -14.46 17.47 -1.53
C SER A 51 -13.72 17.02 -0.28
N TRP A 52 -13.22 17.98 0.48
CA TRP A 52 -12.41 17.74 1.66
C TRP A 52 -13.06 18.34 2.90
N PHE A 53 -12.79 17.74 4.04
CA PHE A 53 -13.12 18.33 5.34
C PHE A 53 -11.93 18.20 6.29
N LEU A 54 -11.72 19.24 7.08
CA LEU A 54 -10.65 19.29 8.08
C LEU A 54 -11.06 18.40 9.26
N LEU A 55 -10.28 17.36 9.53
CA LEU A 55 -10.50 16.43 10.62
C LEU A 55 -9.81 16.90 11.89
N TYR A 56 -8.52 17.18 11.77
CA TYR A 56 -7.64 17.43 12.92
C TYR A 56 -6.71 18.61 12.67
N THR A 57 -6.39 19.31 13.75
CA THR A 57 -5.41 20.39 13.76
C THR A 57 -4.40 20.16 14.87
N VAL A 58 -3.16 20.56 14.63
CA VAL A 58 -2.06 20.52 15.58
C VAL A 58 -1.23 21.77 15.41
N ASN A 59 -0.85 22.42 16.50
CA ASN A 59 -0.12 23.67 16.45
C ASN A 59 1.23 23.58 17.19
N LEU A 60 2.30 23.97 16.50
CA LEU A 60 3.63 24.20 17.04
C LEU A 60 3.94 25.70 16.92
N PRO A 61 3.53 26.54 17.88
CA PRO A 61 3.62 27.98 17.74
C PRO A 61 5.07 28.43 17.52
N CYS A 62 5.25 29.36 16.59
CA CYS A 62 6.56 29.94 16.22
C CYS A 62 7.57 28.96 15.61
N GLU A 63 7.12 27.80 15.13
CA GLU A 63 7.97 26.84 14.41
C GLU A 63 7.65 26.82 12.92
N GLU A 64 8.65 26.60 12.06
CA GLU A 64 8.44 26.34 10.64
C GLU A 64 8.49 24.83 10.40
N ILE A 65 7.38 24.21 9.97
CA ILE A 65 7.38 22.78 9.64
C ILE A 65 8.13 22.59 8.33
N ILE A 66 9.12 21.71 8.30
CA ILE A 66 9.93 21.43 7.10
C ILE A 66 9.69 20.05 6.51
N ASN A 67 9.27 19.07 7.32
CA ASN A 67 8.99 17.72 6.84
C ASN A 67 8.05 16.99 7.80
N VAL A 68 7.24 16.09 7.26
CA VAL A 68 6.26 15.29 8.01
C VAL A 68 6.18 13.87 7.44
N LYS A 69 5.86 12.89 8.30
CA LYS A 69 5.59 11.51 7.90
C LYS A 69 4.50 10.88 8.75
N PHE A 70 3.65 10.07 8.14
CA PHE A 70 2.75 9.19 8.88
C PHE A 70 3.52 8.08 9.60
N PHE A 71 2.94 7.49 10.63
CA PHE A 71 3.47 6.31 11.27
C PHE A 71 3.47 5.11 10.33
N HIS A 72 4.54 4.33 10.39
CA HIS A 72 4.62 3.09 9.65
C HIS A 72 3.71 2.03 10.28
N ASN A 73 2.92 1.32 9.45
CA ASN A 73 1.90 0.37 9.90
C ASN A 73 2.35 -1.10 9.82
N SER A 74 3.66 -1.38 9.70
CA SER A 74 4.26 -2.72 9.50
C SER A 74 3.89 -3.45 8.21
N LYS A 75 3.20 -2.80 7.26
CA LYS A 75 2.84 -3.43 5.99
C LYS A 75 3.75 -2.93 4.88
N ALA A 76 4.68 -3.78 4.45
CA ALA A 76 5.42 -3.57 3.22
C ALA A 76 5.62 -4.89 2.49
N THR A 77 5.57 -4.85 1.17
CA THR A 77 5.73 -6.03 0.31
C THR A 77 6.78 -5.72 -0.74
N TYR A 78 7.84 -6.52 -0.74
CA TYR A 78 8.89 -6.48 -1.75
C TYR A 78 8.44 -7.25 -2.99
N PHE A 79 8.65 -6.64 -4.16
CA PHE A 79 8.39 -7.30 -5.42
C PHE A 79 9.69 -7.84 -6.03
N ASN A 80 9.83 -9.16 -6.01
CA ASN A 80 10.92 -9.87 -6.67
C ASN A 80 10.63 -10.00 -8.17
N MET A 81 11.12 -9.04 -8.94
CA MET A 81 10.95 -8.98 -10.39
C MET A 81 11.58 -10.18 -11.12
N GLN A 82 12.63 -10.79 -10.57
CA GLN A 82 13.29 -11.95 -11.20
C GLN A 82 12.40 -13.19 -11.19
N LYS A 83 11.47 -13.26 -10.23
CA LYS A 83 10.54 -14.37 -10.04
C LYS A 83 9.16 -14.13 -10.66
N LYS A 84 8.98 -13.07 -11.46
CA LYS A 84 7.70 -12.68 -12.08
C LYS A 84 6.98 -13.77 -12.89
N ASP A 85 7.73 -14.70 -13.47
CA ASP A 85 7.18 -15.81 -14.26
C ASP A 85 6.67 -16.97 -13.40
N LEU A 86 6.94 -16.95 -12.09
CA LEU A 86 6.45 -17.96 -11.16
C LEU A 86 4.96 -17.78 -10.87
N GLN A 87 4.29 -18.92 -10.71
CA GLN A 87 2.85 -18.96 -10.53
C GLN A 87 2.43 -18.42 -9.17
N ASN A 88 3.07 -18.85 -8.07
CA ASN A 88 2.60 -18.51 -6.73
C ASN A 88 2.93 -17.07 -6.36
N TYR A 89 2.00 -16.42 -5.68
CA TYR A 89 2.20 -15.07 -5.17
C TYR A 89 3.33 -14.98 -4.13
N SER A 90 3.48 -15.99 -3.26
CA SER A 90 4.55 -16.03 -2.25
C SER A 90 5.96 -16.02 -2.84
N ASP A 91 6.13 -16.50 -4.08
CA ASP A 91 7.43 -16.53 -4.74
C ASP A 91 7.80 -15.16 -5.31
N LYS A 92 6.79 -14.38 -5.73
CA LYS A 92 6.95 -13.06 -6.36
C LYS A 92 6.96 -11.91 -5.35
N TYR A 93 6.13 -12.02 -4.31
CA TYR A 93 5.79 -10.94 -3.41
C TYR A 93 6.11 -11.34 -1.98
N GLU A 94 7.22 -10.82 -1.48
CA GLU A 94 7.74 -11.15 -0.18
C GLU A 94 7.29 -10.10 0.83
N ARG A 95 6.70 -10.52 1.94
CA ARG A 95 6.37 -9.59 3.03
C ARG A 95 7.66 -9.21 3.73
N LEU A 96 7.91 -7.92 3.84
CA LEU A 96 9.08 -7.42 4.56
C LEU A 96 8.81 -7.44 6.06
N ASP A 97 9.76 -8.00 6.81
CA ASP A 97 9.72 -7.98 8.28
C ASP A 97 9.98 -6.57 8.81
N GLN A 98 8.89 -5.82 8.98
CA GLN A 98 8.93 -4.45 9.46
C GLN A 98 8.04 -4.29 10.69
N ARG A 99 8.54 -3.58 11.69
CA ARG A 99 7.75 -3.22 12.88
C ARG A 99 6.96 -1.94 12.62
N PRO A 100 5.77 -1.79 13.22
CA PRO A 100 5.06 -0.54 13.17
C PRO A 100 5.80 0.50 14.01
N THR A 101 5.62 1.78 13.69
CA THR A 101 6.24 2.86 14.46
C THR A 101 5.77 2.87 15.90
N LEU A 102 4.47 2.65 16.09
CA LEU A 102 3.87 2.49 17.39
C LEU A 102 2.77 1.44 17.30
N ALA A 103 2.60 0.63 18.33
CA ALA A 103 1.60 -0.43 18.38
C ALA A 103 0.80 -0.38 19.67
N TYR A 104 -0.50 -0.67 19.57
CA TYR A 104 -1.34 -1.03 20.70
C TYR A 104 -1.00 -2.44 21.18
N PHE A 105 -1.58 -2.82 22.33
CA PHE A 105 -1.55 -4.19 22.83
C PHE A 105 -1.95 -5.20 21.74
N GLY A 106 -1.18 -6.29 21.62
CA GLY A 106 -1.37 -7.29 20.57
C GLY A 106 -0.83 -6.89 19.19
N CYS A 107 0.19 -6.03 19.14
CA CYS A 107 0.95 -5.64 17.92
C CYS A 107 0.11 -4.95 16.83
N SER A 108 -1.04 -4.38 17.18
CA SER A 108 -1.87 -3.65 16.23
C SER A 108 -1.31 -2.24 16.02
N PRO A 109 -1.06 -1.79 14.77
CA PRO A 109 -0.44 -0.48 14.54
C PRO A 109 -1.31 0.67 15.06
N VAL A 110 -0.62 1.74 15.50
CA VAL A 110 -1.22 3.03 15.87
C VAL A 110 -1.04 3.98 14.69
N GLU A 111 -2.10 4.72 14.37
CA GLU A 111 -2.04 5.80 13.39
C GLU A 111 -1.59 7.09 14.08
N GLY A 112 -0.77 7.86 13.39
CA GLY A 112 -0.14 9.06 13.92
C GLY A 112 0.80 9.68 12.91
N CYS A 113 1.38 10.81 13.29
CA CYS A 113 2.28 11.57 12.45
C CYS A 113 3.52 12.01 13.25
N PHE A 114 4.65 12.05 12.56
CA PHE A 114 5.90 12.63 12.98
C PHE A 114 6.15 13.90 12.17
N LEU A 115 6.64 14.95 12.84
CA LEU A 115 6.90 16.26 12.27
C LEU A 115 8.30 16.71 12.64
N LEU A 116 8.96 17.41 11.73
CA LEU A 116 10.23 18.07 11.95
C LEU A 116 10.12 19.53 11.54
N THR A 117 10.70 20.40 12.36
CA THR A 117 10.69 21.85 12.17
C THR A 117 12.07 22.38 11.82
N ALA A 118 12.13 23.59 11.26
CA ALA A 118 13.37 24.29 10.91
C ALA A 118 14.25 24.57 12.13
N SER A 119 13.71 24.63 13.35
CA SER A 119 14.53 24.81 14.56
C SER A 119 15.09 23.48 15.11
N GLY A 120 14.79 22.34 14.48
CA GLY A 120 15.12 21.01 14.99
C GLY A 120 14.21 20.53 16.12
N LEU A 121 13.05 21.16 16.33
CA LEU A 121 12.00 20.61 17.18
C LEU A 121 11.28 19.48 16.42
N MET A 122 11.22 18.31 17.03
CA MET A 122 10.44 17.17 16.55
C MET A 122 9.09 17.18 17.24
N GLY A 123 8.04 16.87 16.49
CA GLY A 123 6.67 16.75 16.97
C GLY A 123 6.11 15.37 16.67
N VAL A 124 5.30 14.83 17.57
CA VAL A 124 4.62 13.56 17.36
C VAL A 124 3.22 13.58 17.97
N PHE A 125 2.24 13.03 17.25
CA PHE A 125 0.87 12.89 17.73
C PHE A 125 0.20 11.66 17.13
N THR A 126 -0.84 11.16 17.80
CA THR A 126 -1.64 10.01 17.34
C THR A 126 -2.97 10.47 16.77
N ILE A 127 -3.47 9.71 15.80
CA ILE A 127 -4.78 9.92 15.18
C ILE A 127 -5.79 8.98 15.84
N PRO A 128 -6.93 9.48 16.33
CA PRO A 128 -7.98 8.64 16.90
C PRO A 128 -8.56 7.65 15.89
N ARG A 129 -8.79 6.39 16.32
CA ARG A 129 -9.29 5.28 15.46
C ARG A 129 -10.69 5.48 14.88
N ILE A 130 -11.48 6.37 15.47
CA ILE A 130 -12.81 6.72 14.94
C ILE A 130 -12.67 8.12 14.37
N PRO A 131 -12.52 8.27 13.04
CA PRO A 131 -12.68 9.58 12.43
C PRO A 131 -14.07 10.10 12.80
N MET A 132 -14.14 11.26 13.45
CA MET A 132 -15.41 11.92 13.69
C MET A 132 -16.06 12.19 12.34
N ASN A 133 -17.26 11.64 12.12
CA ASN A 133 -18.02 11.95 10.92
C ASN A 133 -18.67 13.33 11.15
N PRO A 134 -18.24 14.40 10.45
CA PRO A 134 -18.68 15.76 10.75
C PRO A 134 -20.20 15.93 10.62
N GLU A 135 -20.84 15.08 9.82
CA GLU A 135 -22.28 15.12 9.55
C GLU A 135 -23.13 14.66 10.75
N THR A 136 -22.53 13.95 11.72
CA THR A 136 -23.21 13.46 12.92
C THR A 136 -22.88 14.22 14.20
N SER A 137 -21.85 15.08 14.16
CA SER A 137 -21.47 15.94 15.28
C SER A 137 -21.95 17.36 15.00
N ASN A 138 -22.86 17.89 15.83
CA ASN A 138 -23.37 19.28 15.75
C ASN A 138 -22.29 20.37 15.98
N SER A 139 -21.01 20.00 16.10
CA SER A 139 -19.87 20.92 16.17
C SER A 139 -19.03 20.79 14.90
N ALA A 140 -19.22 21.70 13.95
CA ALA A 140 -18.46 21.79 12.71
C ALA A 140 -16.98 22.23 12.91
N SER A 141 -16.45 22.18 14.14
CA SER A 141 -15.09 22.60 14.47
C SER A 141 -14.12 21.42 14.40
N PRO A 142 -12.94 21.60 13.78
CA PRO A 142 -11.92 20.56 13.75
C PRO A 142 -11.43 20.22 15.16
N SER A 143 -11.04 18.96 15.39
CA SER A 143 -10.51 18.54 16.69
C SER A 143 -9.03 18.91 16.81
N GLU A 144 -8.66 19.61 17.87
CA GLU A 144 -7.24 19.89 18.17
C GLU A 144 -6.61 18.66 18.85
N LEU A 145 -5.48 18.18 18.32
CA LEU A 145 -4.77 17.04 18.88
C LEU A 145 -3.58 17.51 19.73
N ASN A 146 -3.32 16.77 20.80
CA ASN A 146 -2.14 16.98 21.63
C ASN A 146 -0.88 16.54 20.88
N ILE A 147 0.11 17.44 20.83
CA ILE A 147 1.43 17.16 20.26
C ILE A 147 2.47 17.01 21.36
N PHE A 148 3.30 15.99 21.23
CA PHE A 148 4.45 15.76 22.09
C PHE A 148 5.71 16.15 21.34
N THR A 149 6.57 16.93 21.98
CA THR A 149 7.74 17.51 21.31
C THR A 149 9.04 17.12 21.97
N ASN A 150 10.09 16.92 21.18
CA ASN A 150 11.45 16.77 21.69
C ASN A 150 12.45 17.39 20.70
N SER A 151 13.62 17.81 21.18
CA SER A 151 14.68 18.34 20.32
C SER A 151 15.43 17.20 19.63
N ILE A 152 15.71 17.32 18.34
CA ILE A 152 16.46 16.30 17.58
C ILE A 152 17.91 16.18 18.06
N GLY A 153 18.51 17.30 18.46
CA GLY A 153 19.85 17.36 19.03
C GLY A 153 19.83 17.87 20.47
N LEU A 154 21.01 17.86 21.11
CA LEU A 154 21.22 18.48 22.43
C LEU A 154 20.88 19.98 22.44
N SER A 155 20.96 20.63 21.28
CA SER A 155 20.60 22.02 21.08
C SER A 155 19.84 22.16 19.77
N ARG A 156 18.95 23.15 19.73
CA ARG A 156 18.24 23.54 18.51
C ARG A 156 19.24 24.06 17.47
N CYS A 157 18.96 23.79 16.21
CA CYS A 157 19.78 24.21 15.07
C CYS A 157 18.86 24.65 13.94
N PHE A 158 19.35 25.55 13.08
CA PHE A 158 18.59 25.98 11.91
C PHE A 158 18.80 24.98 10.77
N ILE A 159 17.81 24.11 10.59
CA ILE A 159 17.77 23.04 9.59
C ILE A 159 17.27 23.62 8.28
N THR A 160 18.06 23.42 7.23
CA THR A 160 17.77 23.92 5.88
C THR A 160 17.17 22.84 5.00
N HIS A 161 17.70 21.62 5.13
CA HIS A 161 17.30 20.47 4.33
C HIS A 161 17.19 19.24 5.25
N CYS A 162 16.21 18.39 4.98
CA CYS A 162 16.07 17.14 5.72
C CYS A 162 15.42 16.03 4.88
N SER A 163 15.70 14.80 5.28
CA SER A 163 15.05 13.60 4.75
C SER A 163 14.61 12.72 5.91
N ILE A 164 13.39 12.18 5.80
CA ILE A 164 12.83 11.22 6.76
C ILE A 164 12.51 9.93 6.00
N SER A 165 13.00 8.80 6.51
CA SER A 165 12.71 7.48 5.96
C SER A 165 12.35 6.46 7.04
N TYR A 166 11.57 5.45 6.66
CA TYR A 166 11.17 4.37 7.57
C TYR A 166 12.31 3.38 7.76
N CYS A 167 12.56 2.99 9.01
CA CYS A 167 13.46 1.90 9.35
C CYS A 167 12.64 0.62 9.59
N PRO A 168 13.11 -0.57 9.15
CA PRO A 168 12.44 -1.85 9.44
C PRO A 168 12.18 -2.10 10.94
N THR A 169 12.94 -1.46 11.82
CA THR A 169 12.75 -1.53 13.28
C THR A 169 11.54 -0.75 13.82
N GLY A 170 10.78 -0.06 12.96
CA GLY A 170 9.68 0.85 13.33
C GLY A 170 10.14 2.26 13.66
N ARG A 171 11.46 2.52 13.66
CA ARG A 171 12.03 3.85 13.90
C ARG A 171 12.04 4.70 12.62
N PHE A 172 12.25 5.99 12.76
CA PHE A 172 12.55 6.88 11.64
C PHE A 172 14.06 7.10 11.52
N ASN A 173 14.59 7.00 10.31
CA ASN A 173 15.92 7.51 9.99
C ASN A 173 15.74 8.97 9.50
N VAL A 174 16.49 9.90 10.09
CA VAL A 174 16.40 11.32 9.78
C VAL A 174 17.79 11.87 9.48
N ALA A 175 17.96 12.43 8.29
CA ALA A 175 19.14 13.20 7.92
C ALA A 175 18.78 14.69 7.90
N ILE A 176 19.62 15.52 8.51
CA ILE A 176 19.45 16.98 8.54
C ILE A 176 20.74 17.67 8.10
N ASN A 177 20.61 18.77 7.38
CA ASN A 177 21.70 19.71 7.16
C ASN A 177 21.43 21.00 7.94
N ASN A 178 22.46 21.47 8.64
CA ASN A 178 22.44 22.74 9.36
C ASN A 178 23.09 23.81 8.49
N TRP A 179 22.50 25.01 8.46
CA TRP A 179 23.01 26.13 7.66
C TRP A 179 24.50 26.44 7.85
N SER A 180 25.00 26.32 9.08
CA SER A 180 26.37 26.73 9.42
C SER A 180 27.41 25.60 9.32
N GLU A 181 26.99 24.34 9.17
CA GLU A 181 27.89 23.20 9.33
C GLU A 181 28.03 22.38 8.03
N PRO A 182 29.26 22.02 7.63
CA PRO A 182 29.52 21.24 6.43
C PRO A 182 29.29 19.75 6.70
N ARG A 183 28.15 19.40 7.29
CA ARG A 183 27.82 18.02 7.66
C ARG A 183 26.35 17.77 7.46
N ILE A 184 26.04 16.51 7.18
CA ILE A 184 24.68 15.99 7.27
C ILE A 184 24.64 15.11 8.51
N SER A 185 23.90 15.56 9.51
CA SER A 185 23.73 14.85 10.77
C SER A 185 22.61 13.82 10.61
N CYS A 186 22.92 12.57 10.95
CA CYS A 186 22.01 11.44 10.82
C CYS A 186 21.53 10.99 12.20
N PHE A 187 20.24 10.73 12.32
CA PHE A 187 19.57 10.35 13.57
C PHE A 187 18.63 9.18 13.33
N LYS A 188 18.44 8.39 14.39
CA LYS A 188 17.44 7.32 14.47
C LYS A 188 16.47 7.67 15.60
N ILE A 189 15.21 7.88 15.24
CA ILE A 189 14.17 8.37 16.15
C ILE A 189 13.17 7.24 16.42
N GLY A 190 13.01 6.90 17.70
CA GLY A 190 11.97 6.01 18.17
C GLY A 190 10.81 6.78 18.79
N VAL A 191 9.59 6.33 18.52
CA VAL A 191 8.38 6.78 19.21
C VAL A 191 7.96 5.69 20.18
N GLU A 192 7.78 6.03 21.44
CA GLU A 192 7.32 5.12 22.48
C GLU A 192 6.09 5.71 23.17
N ARG A 193 5.22 4.83 23.72
CA ARG A 193 4.06 5.23 24.52
C ARG A 193 4.33 4.90 25.97
N GLU A 194 4.16 5.89 26.83
CA GLU A 194 4.30 5.74 28.28
C GLU A 194 3.02 5.18 28.90
N GLN A 195 3.05 4.87 30.20
CA GLN A 195 1.94 4.22 30.91
C GLN A 195 0.68 5.10 31.00
N ASP A 196 0.83 6.41 30.88
CA ASP A 196 -0.23 7.42 30.94
C ASP A 196 -0.76 7.84 29.56
N ASP A 197 -0.45 7.06 28.51
CA ASP A 197 -0.77 7.33 27.11
C ASP A 197 -0.07 8.55 26.50
N THR A 198 0.89 9.16 27.19
CA THR A 198 1.76 10.17 26.59
C THR A 198 2.76 9.53 25.63
N LEU A 199 3.20 10.31 24.64
CA LEU A 199 4.20 9.87 23.67
C LEU A 199 5.57 10.41 24.06
N ASN A 200 6.58 9.55 23.97
CA ASN A 200 7.98 9.89 24.19
C ASN A 200 8.79 9.67 22.92
N LEU A 201 9.65 10.63 22.61
CA LEU A 201 10.57 10.60 21.47
C LEU A 201 11.98 10.29 21.96
N LYS A 202 12.54 9.15 21.52
CA LYS A 202 13.94 8.79 21.76
C LYS A 202 14.76 9.08 20.51
N CYS A 203 15.71 10.00 20.64
CA CYS A 203 16.65 10.31 19.56
C CYS A 203 18.01 9.63 19.81
N GLY A 204 18.50 8.89 18.83
CA GLY A 204 19.86 8.35 18.81
C GLY A 204 20.64 8.89 17.61
N ALA A 205 21.80 9.51 17.85
CA ALA A 205 22.70 9.90 16.76
C ALA A 205 23.27 8.67 16.03
N MET A 206 23.43 8.80 14.72
CA MET A 206 24.07 7.84 13.82
C MET A 206 25.34 8.43 13.21
N ALA A 207 26.07 7.61 12.45
CA ALA A 207 27.20 8.10 11.66
C ALA A 207 26.73 9.25 10.75
N SER A 208 27.40 10.40 10.84
CA SER A 208 27.09 11.59 10.05
C SER A 208 27.94 11.63 8.78
N ILE A 209 27.45 12.28 7.73
CA ILE A 209 28.22 12.52 6.50
C ILE A 209 29.01 13.81 6.70
N PHE A 210 30.34 13.70 6.69
CA PHE A 210 31.23 14.85 6.78
C PHE A 210 31.63 15.29 5.38
N LEU A 211 31.27 16.52 5.03
CA LEU A 211 31.57 17.08 3.73
C LEU A 211 33.02 17.56 3.75
N GLN A 212 33.83 17.10 2.79
CA GLN A 212 35.19 17.59 2.65
C GLN A 212 35.14 19.07 2.26
N ARG A 213 35.46 19.95 3.22
CA ARG A 213 35.80 21.36 2.97
C ARG A 213 37.16 21.41 2.28
N ALA A 214 37.24 21.11 0.99
CA ALA A 214 38.46 21.33 0.22
C ALA A 214 38.14 21.84 -1.20
N ASP A 215 38.73 23.00 -1.49
CA ASP A 215 39.12 23.59 -2.76
C ASP A 215 38.09 24.27 -3.70
N ASN A 216 36.89 24.65 -3.27
CA ASN A 216 36.13 25.73 -3.95
C ASN A 216 34.95 26.22 -3.09
N GLU A 217 34.92 27.52 -2.76
CA GLU A 217 34.00 28.17 -1.82
C GLU A 217 32.49 28.19 -2.18
N ASN A 218 32.03 27.45 -3.20
CA ASN A 218 30.68 27.66 -3.78
C ASN A 218 29.82 26.39 -3.87
N LYS A 219 29.90 25.47 -2.90
CA LYS A 219 29.06 24.26 -2.87
C LYS A 219 28.00 24.38 -1.77
N GLU A 220 26.76 24.59 -2.16
CA GLU A 220 25.62 24.60 -1.25
C GLU A 220 24.82 23.31 -1.41
N ILE A 221 24.44 22.67 -0.30
CA ILE A 221 23.51 21.53 -0.38
C ILE A 221 22.15 22.06 -0.79
N SER A 222 21.57 21.46 -1.83
CA SER A 222 20.23 21.80 -2.32
C SER A 222 19.22 20.69 -2.03
N VAL A 223 19.64 19.43 -1.99
CA VAL A 223 18.74 18.29 -1.72
C VAL A 223 19.46 17.20 -0.92
N VAL A 224 18.74 16.60 0.03
CA VAL A 224 19.18 15.42 0.78
C VAL A 224 18.04 14.39 0.74
N HIS A 225 18.35 13.18 0.30
CA HIS A 225 17.42 12.04 0.39
C HIS A 225 18.11 10.84 1.02
N TRP A 226 17.45 10.19 1.98
CA TRP A 226 17.88 8.93 2.57
C TRP A 226 16.83 7.87 2.30
N ARG A 227 17.25 6.72 1.76
CA ARG A 227 16.42 5.54 1.61
C ARG A 227 17.14 4.24 1.94
N THR A 228 16.42 3.26 2.46
CA THR A 228 16.89 1.88 2.55
C THR A 228 16.57 1.13 1.25
N VAL A 229 17.58 0.51 0.64
CA VAL A 229 17.48 -0.26 -0.61
C VAL A 229 18.17 -1.60 -0.38
N ASN A 230 17.49 -2.73 -0.59
CA ASN A 230 18.04 -4.08 -0.38
C ASN A 230 18.76 -4.26 0.97
N CYS A 231 18.16 -3.74 2.05
CA CYS A 231 18.73 -3.74 3.40
C CYS A 231 20.01 -2.88 3.59
N GLU A 232 20.44 -2.14 2.57
CA GLU A 232 21.50 -1.16 2.65
C GLU A 232 20.92 0.26 2.84
N GLU A 233 21.57 1.08 3.66
CA GLU A 233 21.18 2.47 3.85
C GLU A 233 21.94 3.33 2.83
N VAL A 234 21.19 4.01 1.97
CA VAL A 234 21.73 4.84 0.88
C VAL A 234 21.23 6.28 1.05
N ALA A 235 22.15 7.24 0.91
CA ALA A 235 21.85 8.65 0.91
C ALA A 235 22.30 9.30 -0.40
N PHE A 236 21.47 10.18 -0.95
CA PHE A 236 21.77 11.01 -2.10
C PHE A 236 21.87 12.45 -1.65
N VAL A 237 22.99 13.07 -1.95
CA VAL A 237 23.28 14.46 -1.60
C VAL A 237 23.53 15.24 -2.88
N VAL A 238 22.75 16.29 -3.09
CA VAL A 238 22.88 17.19 -4.23
C VAL A 238 23.52 18.48 -3.77
N TYR A 239 24.52 18.92 -4.52
CA TYR A 239 25.20 20.19 -4.30
C TYR A 239 24.99 21.08 -5.52
N ASP A 240 24.53 22.29 -5.27
CA ASP A 240 24.47 23.35 -6.26
C ASP A 240 25.82 24.07 -6.33
N CYS A 241 26.24 24.33 -7.56
CA CYS A 241 27.45 25.05 -7.92
C CYS A 241 27.08 26.30 -8.73
N MET A 242 28.07 27.15 -9.01
CA MET A 242 27.90 28.29 -9.93
C MET A 242 27.42 27.84 -11.32
N GLU A 243 27.98 26.76 -11.87
CA GLU A 243 27.71 26.25 -13.22
C GLU A 243 27.06 24.85 -13.21
N GLY A 244 25.93 24.70 -12.51
CA GLY A 244 25.15 23.45 -12.46
C GLY A 244 25.12 22.83 -11.07
N SER A 245 24.99 21.51 -11.00
CA SER A 245 24.98 20.75 -9.74
C SER A 245 25.75 19.44 -9.88
N PHE A 246 26.03 18.77 -8.77
CA PHE A 246 26.45 17.37 -8.80
C PHE A 246 25.75 16.57 -7.69
N ILE A 247 25.57 15.28 -7.95
CA ILE A 247 24.96 14.32 -7.04
C ILE A 247 26.05 13.39 -6.53
N GLU A 248 26.05 13.14 -5.23
CA GLU A 248 26.85 12.08 -4.60
C GLU A 248 25.93 11.03 -4.01
N GLN A 249 26.25 9.76 -4.28
CA GLN A 249 25.63 8.61 -3.61
C GLN A 249 26.55 8.15 -2.48
N TRP A 250 25.98 8.01 -1.29
CA TRP A 250 26.63 7.56 -0.08
C TRP A 250 25.98 6.28 0.42
N ASN A 251 26.77 5.28 0.78
CA ASN A 251 26.29 4.06 1.41
C ASN A 251 26.81 3.96 2.85
N LEU A 252 25.95 3.55 3.78
CA LEU A 252 26.36 3.29 5.16
C LEU A 252 27.00 1.91 5.27
N ILE A 253 28.28 1.88 5.62
CA ILE A 253 29.07 0.64 5.72
C ILE A 253 29.39 0.36 7.18
N LYS A 254 29.22 -0.91 7.58
CA LYS A 254 29.62 -1.43 8.88
C LYS A 254 31.07 -1.93 8.81
N LYS A 255 31.98 -1.29 9.53
CA LYS A 255 33.37 -1.71 9.65
C LYS A 255 33.64 -2.36 10.99
N HIS A 256 34.55 -3.33 10.97
CA HIS A 256 35.07 -3.99 12.16
C HIS A 256 36.53 -3.58 12.32
N GLN A 257 36.87 -3.02 13.48
CA GLN A 257 38.25 -2.73 13.84
C GLN A 257 38.61 -3.52 15.08
N GLN A 258 39.78 -4.18 15.08
CA GLN A 258 40.29 -4.78 16.30
C GLN A 258 40.49 -3.70 17.35
N VAL A 259 39.94 -3.94 18.54
CA VAL A 259 40.15 -3.05 19.68
C VAL A 259 41.65 -3.00 19.94
N HIS A 260 42.20 -1.82 20.26
CA HIS A 260 43.62 -1.71 20.56
C HIS A 260 44.00 -2.67 21.70
N LYS A 261 45.19 -3.29 21.66
CA LYS A 261 45.63 -4.32 22.63
C LYS A 261 45.49 -3.89 24.10
N LEU A 262 45.60 -2.59 24.39
CA LEU A 262 45.45 -2.03 25.74
C LEU A 262 43.99 -1.98 26.25
N LEU A 263 43.00 -2.03 25.36
CA LEU A 263 41.57 -1.97 25.66
C LEU A 263 40.86 -3.33 25.45
N GLN A 264 41.58 -4.32 24.93
CA GLN A 264 41.09 -5.69 24.76
C GLN A 264 40.94 -6.36 26.13
N LYS A 265 39.74 -6.83 26.46
CA LYS A 265 39.52 -7.79 27.55
C LYS A 265 39.75 -9.22 27.06
N ASN A 266 39.45 -9.49 25.78
CA ASN A 266 39.76 -10.74 25.08
C ASN A 266 40.52 -10.47 23.77
N LYS A 267 41.33 -11.44 23.32
CA LYS A 267 42.11 -11.37 22.06
C LYS A 267 41.25 -11.25 20.80
N SER A 268 39.94 -11.50 20.90
CA SER A 268 38.97 -11.42 19.82
C SER A 268 38.01 -10.23 19.97
N ASP A 269 38.36 -9.21 20.77
CA ASP A 269 37.51 -8.03 20.90
C ASP A 269 37.63 -7.15 19.64
N PHE A 270 36.50 -6.98 18.95
CA PHE A 270 36.35 -6.07 17.82
C PHE A 270 35.32 -5.00 18.17
N MET A 271 35.60 -3.78 17.74
CA MET A 271 34.62 -2.69 17.76
C MET A 271 34.00 -2.60 16.37
N GLN A 272 32.68 -2.74 16.32
CA GLN A 272 31.91 -2.45 15.13
C GLN A 272 31.52 -0.97 15.15
N TRP A 273 31.68 -0.29 14.02
CA TRP A 273 31.23 1.08 13.84
C TRP A 273 30.70 1.29 12.43
N GLU A 274 29.91 2.35 12.24
CA GLU A 274 29.27 2.67 10.98
C GLU A 274 29.90 3.94 10.39
N GLN A 275 30.11 3.95 9.08
CA GLN A 275 30.51 5.17 8.36
C GLN A 275 29.87 5.25 6.98
N TRP A 276 29.65 6.49 6.54
CA TRP A 276 29.22 6.76 5.18
C TRP A 276 30.42 6.77 4.24
N GLU A 277 30.32 6.04 3.14
CA GLU A 277 31.31 6.07 2.06
C GLU A 277 30.64 6.51 0.76
N ILE A 278 31.33 7.36 0.00
CA ILE A 278 30.88 7.75 -1.33
C ILE A 278 31.08 6.57 -2.27
N THR A 279 30.00 6.14 -2.92
CA THR A 279 30.00 5.03 -3.88
C THR A 279 29.91 5.52 -5.32
N ALA A 280 29.29 6.67 -5.57
CA ALA A 280 29.21 7.28 -6.90
C ALA A 280 29.13 8.81 -6.85
N LYS A 281 29.57 9.47 -7.93
CA LYS A 281 29.41 10.91 -8.16
C LYS A 281 28.99 11.18 -9.60
N LEU A 282 28.10 12.15 -9.82
CA LEU A 282 27.66 12.58 -11.15
C LEU A 282 27.54 14.10 -11.20
N SER A 283 28.16 14.73 -12.19
CA SER A 283 27.94 16.15 -12.51
C SER A 283 26.75 16.32 -13.45
N LEU A 284 25.99 17.40 -13.23
CA LEU A 284 24.82 17.79 -13.98
C LEU A 284 25.05 19.16 -14.64
N THR A 285 24.47 19.34 -15.82
CA THR A 285 24.65 20.54 -16.66
C THR A 285 23.94 21.78 -16.14
N SER A 286 22.93 21.58 -15.29
CA SER A 286 22.09 22.64 -14.74
C SER A 286 21.77 22.33 -13.28
N ARG A 287 21.31 23.35 -12.55
CA ARG A 287 20.99 23.19 -11.12
C ARG A 287 19.77 22.30 -10.93
N VAL A 288 19.76 21.51 -9.86
CA VAL A 288 18.63 20.66 -9.51
C VAL A 288 17.54 21.49 -8.84
N CYS A 289 16.31 21.37 -9.32
CA CYS A 289 15.11 21.86 -8.66
C CYS A 289 14.59 20.86 -7.62
N ASP A 290 14.54 19.59 -8.01
CA ASP A 290 13.99 18.51 -7.20
C ASP A 290 14.65 17.17 -7.58
N LEU A 291 14.65 16.22 -6.65
CA LEU A 291 15.15 14.87 -6.83
C LEU A 291 14.10 13.86 -6.34
N SER A 292 13.40 13.21 -7.27
CA SER A 292 12.41 12.20 -6.91
C SER A 292 12.95 10.78 -7.01
N LEU A 293 12.40 9.88 -6.20
CA LEU A 293 12.81 8.48 -6.11
C LEU A 293 11.63 7.56 -6.42
N SER A 294 11.88 6.47 -7.15
CA SER A 294 10.87 5.45 -7.43
C SER A 294 10.38 4.76 -6.15
N LYS A 295 9.08 4.61 -5.92
CA LYS A 295 8.48 4.17 -4.64
C LYS A 295 8.35 2.67 -4.45
N LEU A 296 8.05 1.90 -5.51
CA LEU A 296 7.86 0.44 -5.41
C LEU A 296 9.09 -0.25 -4.81
N PRO A 297 8.94 -1.06 -3.73
CA PRO A 297 10.06 -1.80 -3.15
C PRO A 297 10.49 -2.93 -4.09
N THR A 298 11.52 -2.66 -4.89
CA THR A 298 12.18 -3.60 -5.80
C THR A 298 13.69 -3.56 -5.62
N GLU A 299 14.38 -4.52 -6.22
CA GLU A 299 15.85 -4.61 -6.27
C GLU A 299 16.51 -3.34 -6.81
N SER A 300 15.78 -2.59 -7.63
CA SER A 300 16.23 -1.38 -8.30
C SER A 300 15.56 -0.13 -7.78
N LEU A 301 16.36 0.94 -7.65
CA LEU A 301 15.90 2.28 -7.34
C LEU A 301 16.24 3.21 -8.50
N LEU A 302 15.23 3.87 -9.05
CA LEU A 302 15.42 4.94 -10.03
C LEU A 302 15.41 6.29 -9.33
N LEU A 303 16.26 7.19 -9.82
CA LEU A 303 16.33 8.59 -9.44
C LEU A 303 15.93 9.45 -10.63
N PHE A 304 15.13 10.46 -10.37
CA PHE A 304 14.74 11.47 -11.35
C PHE A 304 15.28 12.81 -10.86
N ALA A 305 16.29 13.35 -11.55
CA ALA A 305 16.86 14.66 -11.25
C ALA A 305 16.24 15.70 -12.18
N ILE A 306 15.50 16.64 -11.61
CA ILE A 306 14.72 17.66 -12.31
C ILE A 306 15.56 18.92 -12.31
N LEU A 307 15.94 19.38 -13.48
CA LEU A 307 16.90 20.47 -13.64
C LEU A 307 16.20 21.79 -13.99
N ARG A 308 16.83 22.91 -13.65
CA ARG A 308 16.33 24.27 -13.93
C ARG A 308 16.22 24.62 -15.40
N ASP A 309 16.84 23.83 -16.28
CA ASP A 309 16.71 23.93 -17.74
C ASP A 309 15.52 23.13 -18.28
N ASN A 310 14.61 22.70 -17.39
CA ASN A 310 13.45 21.85 -17.69
C ASN A 310 13.79 20.46 -18.22
N SER A 311 15.04 20.02 -18.07
CA SER A 311 15.40 18.64 -18.34
C SER A 311 15.23 17.75 -17.11
N VAL A 312 14.81 16.51 -17.33
CA VAL A 312 14.72 15.45 -16.34
C VAL A 312 15.75 14.39 -16.70
N GLN A 313 16.72 14.15 -15.82
CA GLN A 313 17.69 13.06 -15.97
C GLN A 313 17.26 11.85 -15.16
N ILE A 314 17.26 10.67 -15.80
CA ILE A 314 16.85 9.41 -15.17
C ILE A 314 18.10 8.60 -14.87
N LEU A 315 18.32 8.25 -13.61
CA LEU A 315 19.51 7.56 -13.11
C LEU A 315 19.15 6.27 -12.38
N GLU A 316 20.01 5.26 -12.44
CA GLU A 316 19.98 4.10 -11.53
C GLU A 316 20.96 4.28 -10.35
N THR A 317 20.85 3.39 -9.36
CA THR A 317 21.87 3.24 -8.31
C THR A 317 23.27 3.14 -8.90
N GLY A 318 24.24 3.83 -8.29
CA GLY A 318 25.56 4.09 -8.88
C GLY A 318 25.59 5.36 -9.75
N LEU A 319 24.52 6.14 -9.76
CA LEU A 319 24.35 7.38 -10.52
C LEU A 319 24.60 7.23 -12.04
N LYS A 320 24.29 6.05 -12.58
CA LYS A 320 24.43 5.81 -14.01
C LYS A 320 23.20 6.33 -14.74
N LYS A 321 23.43 7.18 -15.75
CA LYS A 321 22.36 7.75 -16.57
C LYS A 321 21.72 6.69 -17.48
N ILE A 322 20.41 6.55 -17.38
CA ILE A 322 19.58 5.65 -18.21
C ILE A 322 18.85 6.44 -19.30
N GLY A 323 18.46 7.68 -19.02
CA GLY A 323 17.67 8.50 -19.95
C GLY A 323 17.70 9.99 -19.60
N SER A 324 17.15 10.78 -20.52
CA SER A 324 16.99 12.22 -20.37
C SER A 324 15.78 12.68 -21.18
N THR A 325 14.99 13.60 -20.64
CA THR A 325 13.87 14.24 -21.33
C THR A 325 13.90 15.72 -21.08
N VAL A 326 13.53 16.54 -22.06
CA VAL A 326 13.40 17.99 -21.90
C VAL A 326 11.94 18.33 -22.08
N PHE A 327 11.38 19.10 -21.15
CA PHE A 327 10.02 19.62 -21.22
C PHE A 327 10.08 21.04 -21.80
N GLU A 328 9.61 21.19 -23.03
CA GLU A 328 9.64 22.46 -23.74
C GLU A 328 8.22 23.02 -23.85
N ARG A 329 8.00 24.20 -23.27
CA ARG A 329 6.79 24.97 -23.53
C ARG A 329 7.12 26.09 -24.50
N VAL A 330 6.42 26.13 -25.65
CA VAL A 330 6.47 27.28 -26.55
C VAL A 330 5.80 28.45 -25.83
N PRO A 331 6.52 29.55 -25.52
CA PRO A 331 5.87 30.70 -24.93
C PRO A 331 4.90 31.30 -25.95
N GLU A 332 3.59 31.20 -25.69
CA GLU A 332 2.57 31.87 -26.50
C GLU A 332 2.75 33.41 -26.46
N ASP A 333 3.27 33.93 -25.35
CA ASP A 333 3.53 35.36 -25.12
C ASP A 333 4.98 35.59 -24.69
N GLN A 334 5.73 36.40 -25.43
CA GLN A 334 7.11 36.81 -25.07
C GLN A 334 7.19 37.63 -23.77
N MET A 335 6.04 38.08 -23.23
CA MET A 335 5.94 38.88 -22.00
C MET A 335 5.73 38.05 -20.72
N ARG A 336 5.49 36.73 -20.82
CA ARG A 336 5.32 35.87 -19.64
C ARG A 336 6.66 35.34 -19.13
N ALA A 337 6.76 35.20 -17.80
CA ALA A 337 7.93 34.56 -17.17
C ALA A 337 8.14 33.14 -17.73
N PRO A 338 9.40 32.69 -17.90
CA PRO A 338 9.68 31.36 -18.44
C PRO A 338 9.11 30.28 -17.51
N CYS A 339 8.48 29.27 -18.11
CA CYS A 339 8.04 28.05 -17.44
C CYS A 339 9.25 27.31 -16.88
N LYS A 340 9.19 26.92 -15.61
CA LYS A 340 10.24 26.19 -14.90
C LYS A 340 9.63 25.04 -14.12
N LEU A 341 10.12 23.83 -14.35
CA LEU A 341 9.81 22.69 -13.50
C LEU A 341 10.28 22.97 -12.07
N LEU A 342 9.42 22.67 -11.10
CA LEU A 342 9.69 22.93 -9.68
C LEU A 342 9.82 21.65 -8.88
N THR A 343 8.93 20.68 -9.09
CA THR A 343 8.83 19.51 -8.23
C THR A 343 8.21 18.34 -8.96
N SER A 344 8.44 17.15 -8.44
CA SER A 344 7.86 15.94 -8.97
C SER A 344 7.63 14.86 -7.94
N ASP A 345 6.85 13.87 -8.35
CA ASP A 345 6.67 12.65 -7.58
C ASP A 345 6.40 11.46 -8.50
N CYS A 346 6.77 10.27 -8.04
CA CYS A 346 6.54 9.02 -8.75
C CYS A 346 5.31 8.31 -8.17
N THR A 347 4.53 7.67 -9.04
CA THR A 347 3.39 6.84 -8.60
C THR A 347 3.87 5.60 -7.84
N HIS A 348 3.01 5.02 -6.99
CA HIS A 348 3.41 3.93 -6.09
C HIS A 348 3.86 2.64 -6.80
N LEU A 349 3.31 2.35 -7.98
CA LEU A 349 3.70 1.21 -8.82
C LEU A 349 4.82 1.57 -9.83
N ASN A 350 5.42 2.75 -9.69
CA ASN A 350 6.52 3.26 -10.53
C ASN A 350 6.21 3.29 -12.03
N GLN A 351 4.97 3.55 -12.43
CA GLN A 351 4.61 3.59 -13.85
C GLN A 351 4.64 5.00 -14.44
N LEU A 352 4.35 6.02 -13.64
CA LEU A 352 4.33 7.42 -14.06
C LEU A 352 5.20 8.28 -13.14
N LEU A 353 5.93 9.21 -13.74
CA LEU A 353 6.51 10.36 -13.08
C LEU A 353 5.62 11.56 -13.37
N ILE A 354 5.16 12.24 -12.31
CA ILE A 354 4.35 13.45 -12.40
C ILE A 354 5.22 14.64 -12.02
N LEU A 355 5.22 15.68 -12.85
CA LEU A 355 6.01 16.90 -12.66
C LEU A 355 5.09 18.11 -12.61
N PHE A 356 5.51 19.17 -11.94
CA PHE A 356 4.79 20.44 -11.90
C PHE A 356 5.73 21.61 -12.20
N ASP A 357 5.21 22.61 -12.93
CA ASP A 357 5.91 23.87 -13.17
C ASP A 357 5.50 24.98 -12.18
N ASN A 358 6.19 26.11 -12.29
CA ASN A 358 5.91 27.35 -11.56
C ASN A 358 4.61 28.06 -11.96
N LEU A 359 3.91 27.60 -12.98
CA LEU A 359 2.60 28.11 -13.42
C LEU A 359 1.46 27.21 -12.95
N GLY A 360 1.76 26.13 -12.22
CA GLY A 360 0.78 25.17 -11.71
C GLY A 360 0.33 24.14 -12.75
N GLN A 361 1.02 24.04 -13.89
CA GLN A 361 0.77 22.99 -14.88
C GLN A 361 1.37 21.66 -14.44
N MET A 362 0.66 20.59 -14.79
CA MET A 362 1.07 19.22 -14.53
C MET A 362 1.58 18.57 -15.82
N TYR A 363 2.73 17.94 -15.73
CA TYR A 363 3.28 17.08 -16.77
C TYR A 363 3.31 15.64 -16.25
N ALA A 364 3.23 14.68 -17.15
CA ALA A 364 3.41 13.28 -16.80
C ALA A 364 4.23 12.57 -17.88
N MET A 365 5.05 11.63 -17.44
CA MET A 365 5.92 10.83 -18.28
C MET A 365 5.89 9.39 -17.80
N GLN A 366 5.88 8.44 -18.73
CA GLN A 366 6.03 7.04 -18.37
C GLN A 366 7.44 6.79 -17.84
N VAL A 367 7.53 6.10 -16.71
CA VAL A 367 8.81 5.67 -16.14
C VAL A 367 9.41 4.57 -17.04
N PRO A 368 10.71 4.63 -17.39
CA PRO A 368 11.33 3.61 -18.22
C PRO A 368 11.19 2.20 -17.65
N THR A 369 10.62 1.30 -18.45
CA THR A 369 10.46 -0.11 -18.11
C THR A 369 11.72 -0.94 -18.41
N SER A 370 12.72 -0.36 -19.07
CA SER A 370 13.99 -1.02 -19.42
C SER A 370 14.80 -1.48 -18.20
N HIS A 371 14.55 -0.92 -17.01
CA HIS A 371 15.14 -1.45 -15.78
C HIS A 371 14.57 -2.84 -15.42
N TYR A 372 13.35 -3.19 -15.86
CA TYR A 372 12.70 -4.46 -15.55
C TYR A 372 13.09 -5.61 -16.50
N ASP A 373 13.60 -5.29 -17.69
CA ASP A 373 13.93 -6.27 -18.71
C ASP A 373 15.22 -5.91 -19.45
N LYS A 374 16.36 -6.25 -18.85
CA LYS A 374 17.68 -6.13 -19.50
C LYS A 374 17.84 -7.09 -20.69
N ASN A 375 16.94 -8.08 -20.86
CA ASN A 375 17.09 -9.17 -21.82
C ASN A 375 16.08 -9.13 -22.99
N TYR A 376 15.15 -8.16 -23.04
CA TYR A 376 14.20 -7.90 -24.13
C TYR A 376 13.43 -9.13 -24.65
N LYS A 377 13.22 -10.15 -23.81
CA LYS A 377 12.54 -11.40 -24.18
C LYS A 377 11.09 -11.47 -23.69
N MET A 378 10.61 -10.43 -23.01
CA MET A 378 9.31 -10.49 -22.35
C MET A 378 8.12 -10.21 -23.25
N SER A 379 7.00 -10.87 -22.92
CA SER A 379 5.68 -10.44 -23.35
C SER A 379 5.37 -9.04 -22.78
N PRO A 380 4.89 -8.09 -23.59
CA PRO A 380 4.55 -6.73 -23.13
C PRO A 380 3.57 -6.67 -21.96
N LEU A 381 2.75 -7.72 -21.76
CA LEU A 381 1.73 -7.78 -20.72
C LEU A 381 2.24 -8.30 -19.37
N ALA A 382 3.42 -8.94 -19.32
CA ALA A 382 3.85 -9.68 -18.14
C ALA A 382 4.09 -8.77 -16.92
N VAL A 383 4.80 -7.65 -17.09
CA VAL A 383 5.05 -6.69 -16.01
C VAL A 383 3.76 -6.00 -15.56
N PRO A 384 2.92 -5.43 -16.45
CA PRO A 384 1.62 -4.89 -16.06
C PRO A 384 0.76 -5.88 -15.26
N VAL A 385 0.66 -7.15 -15.68
CA VAL A 385 -0.09 -8.17 -14.94
C VAL A 385 0.47 -8.38 -13.54
N CYS A 386 1.80 -8.48 -13.39
CA CYS A 386 2.42 -8.62 -12.07
C CYS A 386 2.19 -7.38 -11.18
N LEU A 387 2.10 -6.17 -11.74
CA LEU A 387 1.78 -4.97 -10.96
C LEU A 387 0.31 -4.94 -10.53
N LEU A 388 -0.60 -5.44 -11.38
CA LEU A 388 -2.01 -5.64 -11.01
C LEU A 388 -2.14 -6.69 -9.89
N GLU A 389 -1.42 -7.81 -9.97
CA GLU A 389 -1.34 -8.81 -8.90
C GLU A 389 -0.76 -8.24 -7.60
N TYR A 390 0.29 -7.41 -7.70
CA TYR A 390 0.84 -6.68 -6.55
C TYR A 390 -0.20 -5.77 -5.90
N SER A 391 -1.03 -5.11 -6.73
CA SER A 391 -2.14 -4.27 -6.26
C SER A 391 -3.23 -5.10 -5.55
N VAL A 392 -3.54 -6.31 -6.04
CA VAL A 392 -4.45 -7.25 -5.36
C VAL A 392 -3.91 -7.64 -3.98
N ILE A 393 -2.60 -7.83 -3.83
CA ILE A 393 -1.98 -8.27 -2.58
C ILE A 393 -1.84 -7.13 -1.57
N THR A 394 -1.43 -5.94 -2.04
CA THR A 394 -1.09 -4.80 -1.18
C THR A 394 -2.25 -3.84 -0.97
N GLY A 395 -3.23 -3.82 -1.87
CA GLY A 395 -4.29 -2.81 -1.92
C GLY A 395 -3.82 -1.46 -2.46
N ILE A 396 -2.60 -1.35 -2.99
CA ILE A 396 -2.09 -0.14 -3.65
C ILE A 396 -2.90 0.12 -4.92
N ASP A 397 -3.18 1.41 -5.18
CA ASP A 397 -3.92 1.84 -6.36
C ASP A 397 -3.17 1.49 -7.66
N ALA A 398 -3.90 0.90 -8.61
CA ALA A 398 -3.42 0.45 -9.91
C ALA A 398 -3.69 1.42 -11.05
N ALA A 399 -4.21 2.63 -10.76
CA ALA A 399 -4.64 3.59 -11.77
C ALA A 399 -3.56 3.88 -12.82
N ASP A 400 -2.29 4.02 -12.42
CA ASP A 400 -1.17 4.30 -13.32
C ASP A 400 -0.90 3.15 -14.30
N VAL A 401 -0.96 1.89 -13.84
CA VAL A 401 -0.88 0.70 -14.69
C VAL A 401 -2.05 0.65 -15.68
N LEU A 402 -3.27 0.91 -15.20
CA LEU A 402 -4.47 0.85 -16.04
C LEU A 402 -4.47 1.95 -17.12
N MET A 403 -4.10 3.19 -16.76
CA MET A 403 -4.02 4.32 -17.69
C MET A 403 -3.03 4.07 -18.84
N LEU A 404 -1.90 3.41 -18.57
CA LEU A 404 -0.91 3.07 -19.60
C LEU A 404 -1.33 1.92 -20.52
N ASN A 405 -2.32 1.12 -20.11
CA ASN A 405 -2.69 -0.11 -20.79
C ASN A 405 -4.17 -0.13 -21.21
N LEU A 406 -4.79 1.03 -21.43
CA LEU A 406 -6.20 1.17 -21.81
C LEU A 406 -6.59 0.32 -23.04
N SER A 407 -5.68 0.21 -24.03
CA SER A 407 -5.90 -0.60 -25.24
C SER A 407 -5.82 -2.11 -25.01
N HIS A 408 -5.24 -2.55 -23.90
CA HIS A 408 -4.98 -3.97 -23.58
C HIS A 408 -5.75 -4.46 -22.34
N LEU A 409 -6.71 -3.69 -21.83
CA LEU A 409 -7.41 -3.99 -20.58
C LEU A 409 -8.08 -5.37 -20.57
N GLU A 410 -8.65 -5.82 -21.69
CA GLU A 410 -9.28 -7.14 -21.79
C GLU A 410 -8.26 -8.27 -21.62
N ALA A 411 -7.15 -8.22 -22.36
CA ALA A 411 -6.06 -9.19 -22.26
C ALA A 411 -5.42 -9.19 -20.85
N LEU A 412 -5.26 -8.01 -20.23
CA LEU A 412 -4.79 -7.91 -18.84
C LEU A 412 -5.77 -8.54 -17.86
N THR A 413 -7.07 -8.32 -18.04
CA THR A 413 -8.12 -8.88 -17.17
C THR A 413 -8.19 -10.39 -17.28
N GLU A 414 -8.11 -10.95 -18.49
CA GLU A 414 -8.07 -12.39 -18.72
C GLU A 414 -6.84 -13.01 -18.06
N LYS A 415 -5.65 -12.44 -18.30
CA LYS A 415 -4.40 -12.97 -17.74
C LYS A 415 -4.36 -12.87 -16.21
N LEU A 416 -4.81 -11.76 -15.64
CA LEU A 416 -4.95 -11.58 -14.19
C LEU A 416 -5.92 -12.63 -13.62
N THR A 417 -7.06 -12.87 -14.27
CA THR A 417 -8.07 -13.84 -13.84
C THR A 417 -7.53 -15.28 -13.92
N GLU A 418 -6.81 -15.62 -14.99
CA GLU A 418 -6.15 -16.91 -15.16
C GLU A 418 -5.13 -17.15 -14.03
N ASN A 419 -4.24 -16.18 -13.79
CA ASN A 419 -3.20 -16.29 -12.77
C ASN A 419 -3.77 -16.35 -11.35
N PHE A 420 -4.83 -15.58 -11.08
CA PHE A 420 -5.54 -15.64 -9.81
C PHE A 420 -6.23 -16.99 -9.60
N SER A 421 -6.88 -17.52 -10.64
CA SER A 421 -7.58 -18.82 -10.58
C SER A 421 -6.62 -19.98 -10.33
N ARG A 422 -5.37 -19.83 -10.74
CA ARG A 422 -4.25 -20.76 -10.54
C ARG A 422 -3.63 -20.73 -9.15
N GLN A 423 -3.99 -19.77 -8.29
CA GLN A 423 -3.55 -19.75 -6.90
C GLN A 423 -4.27 -20.84 -6.09
N THR A 424 -3.66 -21.22 -4.97
CA THR A 424 -4.28 -22.14 -4.00
C THR A 424 -5.60 -21.58 -3.47
N ALA A 425 -6.51 -22.46 -3.04
CA ALA A 425 -7.85 -22.07 -2.58
C ALA A 425 -7.81 -21.03 -1.45
N TYR A 426 -6.89 -21.16 -0.48
CA TYR A 426 -6.77 -20.23 0.63
C TYR A 426 -6.29 -18.84 0.18
N VAL A 427 -5.33 -18.77 -0.75
CA VAL A 427 -4.83 -17.48 -1.31
C VAL A 427 -5.95 -16.78 -2.06
N ARG A 428 -6.69 -17.53 -2.89
CA ARG A 428 -7.85 -16.99 -3.60
C ARG A 428 -8.88 -16.44 -2.63
N HIS A 429 -9.23 -17.20 -1.60
CA HIS A 429 -10.19 -16.76 -0.58
C HIS A 429 -9.73 -15.47 0.13
N PHE A 430 -8.47 -15.43 0.57
CA PHE A 430 -7.91 -14.28 1.30
C PHE A 430 -7.89 -12.99 0.47
N TYR A 431 -7.51 -13.05 -0.82
CA TYR A 431 -7.39 -11.87 -1.68
C TYR A 431 -8.60 -11.62 -2.59
N TYR A 432 -9.67 -12.41 -2.47
CA TYR A 432 -10.80 -12.36 -3.40
C TYR A 432 -11.47 -10.98 -3.46
N SER A 433 -11.65 -10.33 -2.31
CA SER A 433 -12.24 -8.98 -2.26
C SER A 433 -11.40 -7.94 -3.01
N ASN A 434 -10.07 -7.96 -2.84
CA ASN A 434 -9.17 -7.04 -3.55
C ASN A 434 -9.15 -7.35 -5.05
N PHE A 435 -9.15 -8.63 -5.42
CA PHE A 435 -9.23 -9.07 -6.81
C PHE A 435 -10.52 -8.58 -7.48
N LEU A 436 -11.68 -8.75 -6.83
CA LEU A 436 -12.96 -8.28 -7.33
C LEU A 436 -13.01 -6.75 -7.45
N SER A 437 -12.47 -6.04 -6.46
CA SER A 437 -12.41 -4.57 -6.49
C SER A 437 -11.60 -4.07 -7.69
N LEU A 438 -10.41 -4.66 -7.93
CA LEU A 438 -9.59 -4.32 -9.09
C LEU A 438 -10.29 -4.66 -10.41
N LYS A 439 -10.93 -5.84 -10.49
CA LYS A 439 -11.66 -6.27 -11.70
C LYS A 439 -12.85 -5.36 -12.00
N SER A 440 -13.59 -4.93 -10.98
CA SER A 440 -14.65 -3.93 -11.12
C SER A 440 -14.11 -2.60 -11.62
N ASN A 441 -12.98 -2.12 -11.08
CA ASN A 441 -12.34 -0.91 -11.58
C ASN A 441 -12.01 -0.99 -13.07
N ILE A 442 -11.45 -2.11 -13.55
CA ILE A 442 -11.18 -2.29 -14.99
C ILE A 442 -12.47 -2.22 -15.81
N CYS A 443 -13.57 -2.78 -15.31
CA CYS A 443 -14.83 -2.86 -16.04
C CYS A 443 -15.62 -1.55 -16.02
N ARG A 444 -15.45 -0.72 -14.98
CA ARG A 444 -15.88 0.68 -14.95
C ARG A 444 -15.29 1.48 -16.10
N ILE A 445 -14.03 1.20 -16.47
CA ILE A 445 -13.36 1.85 -17.62
C ILE A 445 -14.02 1.46 -18.95
N GLN A 446 -14.46 0.21 -19.06
CA GLN A 446 -14.91 -0.40 -20.31
C GLN A 446 -16.42 -0.28 -20.60
N THR A 447 -17.18 0.67 -20.02
CA THR A 447 -18.68 0.77 -20.09
C THR A 447 -19.47 -0.39 -19.47
N LYS A 448 -18.86 -1.30 -18.69
CA LYS A 448 -19.45 -2.62 -18.37
C LYS A 448 -19.61 -2.86 -16.87
N GLN A 449 -20.05 -1.84 -16.17
CA GLN A 449 -19.98 -1.80 -14.72
C GLN A 449 -21.11 -2.56 -14.00
N GLN A 450 -22.33 -2.55 -14.55
CA GLN A 450 -23.51 -3.00 -13.82
C GLN A 450 -23.40 -4.46 -13.36
N ASP A 451 -22.96 -5.37 -14.25
CA ASP A 451 -22.81 -6.79 -13.93
C ASP A 451 -21.73 -7.06 -12.87
N PHE A 452 -20.71 -6.20 -12.79
CA PHE A 452 -19.67 -6.30 -11.76
C PHE A 452 -20.09 -5.74 -10.41
N ASP A 453 -20.79 -4.61 -10.40
CA ASP A 453 -21.35 -4.06 -9.17
C ASP A 453 -22.37 -5.06 -8.58
N ASP A 454 -23.15 -5.72 -9.44
CA ASP A 454 -24.02 -6.82 -9.07
C ASP A 454 -23.21 -8.01 -8.50
N LEU A 455 -22.10 -8.41 -9.12
CA LEU A 455 -21.25 -9.49 -8.60
C LEU A 455 -20.68 -9.17 -7.20
N ILE A 456 -20.18 -7.95 -6.99
CA ILE A 456 -19.62 -7.51 -5.70
C ILE A 456 -20.72 -7.52 -4.63
N THR A 457 -21.88 -6.96 -4.96
CA THR A 457 -23.03 -6.91 -4.04
C THR A 457 -23.52 -8.31 -3.70
N LEU A 458 -23.62 -9.19 -4.70
CA LEU A 458 -23.96 -10.61 -4.52
C LEU A 458 -22.97 -11.29 -3.58
N HIS A 459 -21.66 -11.10 -3.78
CA HIS A 459 -20.63 -11.70 -2.95
C HIS A 459 -20.73 -11.24 -1.49
N ALA A 460 -20.95 -9.93 -1.26
CA ALA A 460 -21.11 -9.38 0.08
C ALA A 460 -22.35 -9.92 0.79
N ILE A 461 -23.49 -10.01 0.09
CA ILE A 461 -24.73 -10.60 0.62
C ILE A 461 -24.52 -12.08 0.91
N ALA A 462 -23.85 -12.81 0.02
CA ALA A 462 -23.59 -14.24 0.21
C ALA A 462 -22.78 -14.51 1.49
N ILE A 463 -21.71 -13.73 1.73
CA ILE A 463 -20.95 -13.85 2.97
C ILE A 463 -21.82 -13.50 4.19
N ALA A 464 -22.55 -12.38 4.14
CA ALA A 464 -23.40 -11.96 5.24
C ALA A 464 -24.43 -13.05 5.59
N PHE A 465 -25.11 -13.61 4.60
CA PHE A 465 -26.11 -14.65 4.79
C PHE A 465 -25.48 -15.94 5.33
N LYS A 466 -24.37 -16.41 4.73
CA LYS A 466 -23.67 -17.62 5.19
C LYS A 466 -23.14 -17.49 6.62
N SER A 467 -22.70 -16.29 7.02
CA SER A 467 -22.21 -16.04 8.39
C SER A 467 -23.28 -16.13 9.49
N LEU A 468 -24.57 -16.12 9.12
CA LEU A 468 -25.68 -16.28 10.05
C LEU A 468 -25.98 -17.76 10.36
N LEU A 469 -25.47 -18.68 9.54
CA LEU A 469 -25.68 -20.11 9.69
C LEU A 469 -24.85 -20.66 10.85
N ARG A 470 -25.43 -21.59 11.61
CA ARG A 470 -24.78 -22.17 12.79
C ARG A 470 -24.92 -23.69 12.75
N PRO A 471 -23.84 -24.46 12.93
CA PRO A 471 -23.97 -25.91 13.11
C PRO A 471 -24.85 -26.22 14.32
N SER A 472 -25.79 -27.15 14.17
CA SER A 472 -26.66 -27.62 15.26
C SER A 472 -25.89 -28.41 16.30
N ASP A 473 -24.84 -29.13 15.88
CA ASP A 473 -23.96 -29.92 16.74
C ASP A 473 -22.52 -29.38 16.72
N LEU A 474 -22.03 -28.90 17.87
CA LEU A 474 -20.66 -28.37 17.99
C LEU A 474 -19.56 -29.45 17.90
N SER A 475 -19.93 -30.74 17.92
CA SER A 475 -19.01 -31.88 17.92
C SER A 475 -18.57 -32.35 16.54
N SER A 476 -19.23 -31.95 15.44
CA SER A 476 -18.82 -32.27 14.07
C SER A 476 -17.98 -31.12 13.49
N GLN A 477 -16.65 -31.26 13.48
CA GLN A 477 -15.72 -30.13 13.28
C GLN A 477 -15.21 -29.91 11.84
N ASP A 478 -15.70 -30.60 10.81
CA ASP A 478 -15.02 -30.50 9.50
C ASP A 478 -15.69 -29.59 8.45
N LYS A 479 -17.02 -29.38 8.47
CA LYS A 479 -17.73 -28.55 7.47
C LYS A 479 -18.95 -27.85 8.07
N GLY A 480 -19.10 -26.55 7.84
CA GLY A 480 -20.27 -25.79 8.29
C GLY A 480 -21.51 -25.97 7.40
N PRO A 481 -22.66 -25.42 7.80
CA PRO A 481 -23.91 -25.54 7.03
C PRO A 481 -23.84 -24.94 5.63
N ALA A 482 -23.08 -23.85 5.47
CA ALA A 482 -22.86 -23.19 4.19
C ALA A 482 -22.10 -24.11 3.22
N GLU A 483 -21.05 -24.77 3.70
CA GLU A 483 -20.25 -25.71 2.89
C GLU A 483 -21.06 -26.97 2.55
N ASN A 484 -21.91 -27.44 3.47
CA ASN A 484 -22.81 -28.56 3.22
C ASN A 484 -23.83 -28.23 2.11
N LEU A 485 -24.42 -27.03 2.16
CA LEU A 485 -25.31 -26.55 1.11
C LEU A 485 -24.61 -26.48 -0.25
N SER A 486 -23.41 -25.88 -0.31
CA SER A 486 -22.62 -25.81 -1.56
C SER A 486 -22.29 -27.20 -2.11
N MET A 487 -22.04 -28.19 -1.24
CA MET A 487 -21.77 -29.57 -1.64
C MET A 487 -23.01 -30.25 -2.23
N ILE A 488 -24.18 -30.10 -1.60
CA ILE A 488 -25.45 -30.65 -2.11
C ILE A 488 -25.82 -30.01 -3.45
N LEU A 489 -25.62 -28.70 -3.59
CA LEU A 489 -25.95 -27.95 -4.81
C LEU A 489 -24.93 -28.09 -5.94
N SER A 490 -23.82 -28.79 -5.72
CA SER A 490 -22.88 -29.16 -6.78
C SER A 490 -23.53 -30.12 -7.78
N GLU A 491 -24.52 -30.90 -7.35
CA GLU A 491 -25.39 -31.66 -8.23
C GLU A 491 -26.54 -30.77 -8.75
N PRO A 492 -26.93 -30.89 -10.03
CA PRO A 492 -27.93 -30.03 -10.64
C PRO A 492 -29.36 -30.47 -10.28
N VAL A 493 -29.70 -30.44 -8.99
CA VAL A 493 -31.05 -30.69 -8.50
C VAL A 493 -31.92 -29.47 -8.80
N GLY A 494 -32.82 -29.57 -9.79
CA GLY A 494 -33.67 -28.46 -10.23
C GLY A 494 -34.91 -28.18 -9.36
N ASP A 495 -35.19 -29.05 -8.39
CA ASP A 495 -36.33 -28.93 -7.48
C ASP A 495 -35.84 -28.48 -6.10
N VAL A 496 -36.19 -27.26 -5.72
CA VAL A 496 -35.75 -26.66 -4.46
C VAL A 496 -36.26 -27.46 -3.26
N ASP A 497 -37.49 -27.98 -3.31
CA ASP A 497 -38.08 -28.67 -2.16
C ASP A 497 -37.41 -30.03 -1.91
N LYS A 498 -36.88 -30.68 -2.96
CA LYS A 498 -36.03 -31.87 -2.80
C LYS A 498 -34.70 -31.55 -2.11
N VAL A 499 -34.12 -30.39 -2.38
CA VAL A 499 -32.90 -29.94 -1.69
C VAL A 499 -33.20 -29.72 -0.21
N LEU A 500 -34.34 -29.09 0.12
CA LEU A 500 -34.75 -28.85 1.50
C LEU A 500 -34.90 -30.14 2.31
N CYS A 501 -35.39 -31.22 1.70
CA CYS A 501 -35.54 -32.53 2.36
C CYS A 501 -34.19 -33.16 2.79
N VAL A 502 -33.08 -32.75 2.20
CA VAL A 502 -31.73 -33.28 2.49
C VAL A 502 -31.00 -32.43 3.54
N LEU A 503 -31.45 -31.19 3.76
CA LEU A 503 -30.83 -30.25 4.69
C LEU A 503 -31.44 -30.37 6.09
N ASP A 504 -30.62 -30.19 7.13
CA ASP A 504 -31.15 -29.99 8.49
C ASP A 504 -31.60 -28.55 8.67
N ALA A 505 -32.91 -28.32 8.73
CA ALA A 505 -33.49 -26.99 8.88
C ALA A 505 -33.00 -26.23 10.13
N LYS A 506 -32.52 -26.92 11.17
CA LYS A 506 -32.01 -26.30 12.40
C LYS A 506 -30.75 -25.49 12.17
N ASP A 507 -29.88 -25.94 11.26
CA ASP A 507 -28.62 -25.29 10.91
C ASP A 507 -28.81 -23.90 10.25
N PHE A 508 -30.02 -23.67 9.72
CA PHE A 508 -30.40 -22.50 8.94
C PHE A 508 -31.34 -21.55 9.70
N THR A 509 -31.57 -21.80 11.00
CA THR A 509 -32.45 -20.97 11.82
C THR A 509 -31.84 -19.59 12.10
N VAL A 510 -32.63 -18.54 11.89
CA VAL A 510 -32.25 -17.14 12.13
C VAL A 510 -33.41 -16.44 12.85
N GLU A 511 -33.08 -15.54 13.78
CA GLU A 511 -34.09 -14.79 14.55
C GLU A 511 -35.01 -13.94 13.64
N PRO A 512 -36.33 -13.92 13.86
CA PRO A 512 -37.28 -13.20 13.00
C PRO A 512 -36.97 -11.70 12.81
N ALA A 513 -36.50 -11.01 13.84
CA ALA A 513 -36.13 -9.59 13.76
C ALA A 513 -34.91 -9.35 12.84
N THR A 514 -33.94 -10.28 12.86
CA THR A 514 -32.80 -10.27 11.94
C THR A 514 -33.28 -10.49 10.51
N LEU A 515 -34.15 -11.48 10.27
CA LEU A 515 -34.73 -11.74 8.94
C LEU A 515 -35.50 -10.53 8.40
N GLN A 516 -36.27 -9.83 9.24
CA GLN A 516 -36.94 -8.60 8.85
C GLN A 516 -35.95 -7.51 8.42
N SER A 517 -34.83 -7.39 9.13
CA SER A 517 -33.77 -6.42 8.80
C SER A 517 -33.05 -6.75 7.47
N LEU A 518 -33.06 -8.02 7.07
CA LEU A 518 -32.45 -8.51 5.82
C LEU A 518 -33.38 -8.43 4.61
N GLN A 519 -34.65 -8.02 4.79
CA GLN A 519 -35.67 -8.07 3.73
C GLN A 519 -35.23 -7.39 2.43
N GLN A 520 -34.55 -6.24 2.49
CA GLN A 520 -34.06 -5.54 1.30
C GLN A 520 -32.96 -6.33 0.57
N LEU A 521 -32.09 -7.04 1.30
CA LEU A 521 -31.07 -7.90 0.71
C LEU A 521 -31.69 -9.15 0.09
N ILE A 522 -32.70 -9.73 0.76
CA ILE A 522 -33.47 -10.87 0.25
C ILE A 522 -34.19 -10.48 -1.06
N GLN A 523 -34.84 -9.31 -1.09
CA GLN A 523 -35.46 -8.77 -2.30
C GLN A 523 -34.41 -8.56 -3.39
N TRP A 524 -33.26 -7.95 -3.06
CA TRP A 524 -32.21 -7.68 -4.04
C TRP A 524 -31.66 -8.95 -4.71
N VAL A 525 -31.45 -10.04 -3.95
CA VAL A 525 -31.00 -11.34 -4.49
C VAL A 525 -32.05 -11.92 -5.43
N SER A 526 -33.31 -11.86 -5.05
CA SER A 526 -34.43 -12.30 -5.88
C SER A 526 -34.55 -11.50 -7.18
N ASP A 527 -34.42 -10.18 -7.10
CA ASP A 527 -34.42 -9.30 -8.27
C ASP A 527 -33.21 -9.57 -9.16
N LEU A 528 -32.06 -9.94 -8.59
CA LEU A 528 -30.86 -10.31 -9.37
C LEU A 528 -31.11 -11.60 -10.15
N ALA A 529 -31.71 -12.60 -9.49
CA ALA A 529 -32.09 -13.85 -10.14
C ALA A 529 -33.01 -13.62 -11.35
N LEU A 530 -34.03 -12.77 -11.20
CA LEU A 530 -34.92 -12.37 -12.30
C LEU A 530 -34.17 -11.64 -13.41
N ASN A 531 -33.29 -10.70 -13.07
CA ASN A 531 -32.51 -9.94 -14.05
C ASN A 531 -31.54 -10.83 -14.83
N ILE A 532 -30.87 -11.79 -14.17
CA ILE A 532 -30.00 -12.78 -14.83
C ILE A 532 -30.78 -13.57 -15.88
N LEU A 533 -31.95 -14.10 -15.50
CA LEU A 533 -32.79 -14.90 -16.41
C LEU A 533 -33.41 -14.06 -17.53
N HIS A 534 -33.81 -12.81 -17.23
CA HIS A 534 -34.36 -11.88 -18.21
C HIS A 534 -33.32 -11.48 -19.27
N LYS A 535 -32.08 -11.16 -18.88
CA LYS A 535 -30.99 -10.80 -19.80
C LYS A 535 -30.72 -11.88 -20.85
N LEU A 536 -30.85 -13.16 -20.49
CA LEU A 536 -30.68 -14.27 -21.44
C LEU A 536 -31.68 -14.20 -22.60
N THR A 537 -32.89 -13.68 -22.37
CA THR A 537 -33.93 -13.56 -23.41
C THR A 537 -33.66 -12.40 -24.37
N GLU A 538 -32.99 -11.33 -23.92
CA GLU A 538 -32.59 -10.21 -24.78
C GLU A 538 -31.46 -10.58 -25.74
N ASP A 539 -30.57 -11.49 -25.34
CA ASP A 539 -29.41 -11.94 -26.13
C ASP A 539 -29.81 -12.70 -27.42
N VAL A 540 -30.96 -13.38 -27.39
CA VAL A 540 -31.51 -14.13 -28.53
C VAL A 540 -32.08 -13.18 -29.60
N LEU A 541 -32.53 -11.99 -29.20
CA LEU A 541 -33.13 -10.98 -30.08
C LEU A 541 -32.08 -10.10 -30.80
N LYS A 542 -30.82 -10.07 -30.32
CA LYS A 542 -29.72 -9.29 -30.92
C LYS A 542 -28.50 -10.12 -31.37
N PRO A 543 -28.65 -11.22 -32.15
CA PRO A 543 -27.50 -11.97 -32.60
C PRO A 543 -27.00 -11.38 -33.93
N LYS A 544 -25.76 -10.88 -33.99
CA LYS A 544 -24.80 -11.01 -35.13
C LYS A 544 -23.82 -9.85 -35.37
N PHE A 545 -23.95 -8.67 -34.76
CA PHE A 545 -23.07 -7.53 -35.12
C PHE A 545 -22.05 -7.09 -34.07
N ASN A 546 -22.21 -7.47 -32.80
CA ASN A 546 -21.23 -7.12 -31.78
C ASN A 546 -20.51 -8.38 -31.32
N LYS A 547 -19.22 -8.50 -31.65
CA LYS A 547 -18.31 -9.36 -30.88
C LYS A 547 -18.52 -9.00 -29.41
N ARG A 548 -18.99 -9.97 -28.63
CA ARG A 548 -19.33 -9.80 -27.21
C ARG A 548 -18.02 -9.67 -26.45
N HIS A 549 -17.65 -8.44 -26.13
CA HIS A 549 -16.50 -8.19 -25.26
C HIS A 549 -17.09 -7.79 -23.92
N GLY A 550 -16.69 -8.41 -22.80
CA GLY A 550 -17.14 -8.02 -21.47
C GLY A 550 -17.48 -9.15 -20.51
N TYR A 551 -17.56 -8.81 -19.23
CA TYR A 551 -18.08 -9.70 -18.19
C TYR A 551 -19.60 -9.64 -18.14
N GLU A 552 -20.22 -10.80 -18.14
CA GLU A 552 -21.67 -10.97 -18.02
C GLU A 552 -21.93 -11.88 -16.83
N ILE A 553 -22.63 -11.36 -15.81
CA ILE A 553 -22.86 -12.12 -14.57
C ILE A 553 -23.71 -13.38 -14.82
N CYS A 554 -24.56 -13.40 -15.84
CA CYS A 554 -25.34 -14.57 -16.24
C CYS A 554 -24.47 -15.72 -16.78
N ARG A 555 -23.25 -15.42 -17.26
CA ARG A 555 -22.29 -16.41 -17.74
C ARG A 555 -21.34 -16.90 -16.65
N ASP A 556 -21.30 -16.24 -15.50
CA ASP A 556 -20.42 -16.60 -14.39
C ASP A 556 -21.04 -17.72 -13.55
N VAL A 557 -20.51 -18.93 -13.69
CA VAL A 557 -20.98 -20.12 -12.97
C VAL A 557 -20.89 -19.95 -11.45
N ILE A 558 -19.92 -19.19 -10.93
CA ILE A 558 -19.75 -18.95 -9.49
C ILE A 558 -20.85 -18.00 -9.00
N ALA A 559 -21.15 -16.96 -9.78
CA ALA A 559 -22.23 -16.03 -9.47
C ALA A 559 -23.60 -16.74 -9.51
N VAL A 560 -23.89 -17.49 -10.58
CA VAL A 560 -25.13 -18.27 -10.72
C VAL A 560 -25.28 -19.27 -9.57
N SER A 561 -24.21 -19.97 -9.20
CA SER A 561 -24.20 -20.90 -8.06
C SER A 561 -24.45 -20.19 -6.73
N SER A 562 -23.85 -19.01 -6.53
CA SER A 562 -24.07 -18.20 -5.33
C SER A 562 -25.53 -17.74 -5.21
N VAL A 563 -26.16 -17.32 -6.32
CA VAL A 563 -27.60 -16.98 -6.32
C VAL A 563 -28.44 -18.21 -5.97
N ARG A 564 -28.14 -19.38 -6.54
CA ARG A 564 -28.86 -20.64 -6.22
C ARG A 564 -28.80 -20.97 -4.73
N GLU A 565 -27.61 -20.90 -4.13
CA GLU A 565 -27.42 -21.12 -2.69
C GLU A 565 -28.27 -20.15 -1.87
N LEU A 566 -28.25 -18.86 -2.19
CA LEU A 566 -29.02 -17.85 -1.47
C LEU A 566 -30.53 -18.04 -1.63
N LEU A 567 -31.01 -18.47 -2.81
CA LEU A 567 -32.43 -18.78 -3.00
C LEU A 567 -32.89 -19.94 -2.12
N VAL A 568 -32.06 -20.97 -1.91
CA VAL A 568 -32.37 -22.06 -0.96
C VAL A 568 -32.47 -21.53 0.47
N MET A 569 -31.51 -20.70 0.89
CA MET A 569 -31.53 -20.07 2.21
C MET A 569 -32.78 -19.21 2.42
N ILE A 570 -33.12 -18.36 1.44
CA ILE A 570 -34.33 -17.53 1.45
C ILE A 570 -35.59 -18.40 1.54
N ARG A 571 -35.64 -19.54 0.82
CA ARG A 571 -36.76 -20.47 0.88
C ARG A 571 -36.93 -21.06 2.28
N ILE A 572 -35.85 -21.52 2.91
CA ILE A 572 -35.88 -22.04 4.30
C ILE A 572 -36.38 -20.95 5.26
N TRP A 573 -35.82 -19.74 5.17
CA TRP A 573 -36.23 -18.64 6.03
C TRP A 573 -37.68 -18.23 5.83
N GLY A 574 -38.20 -18.29 4.60
CA GLY A 574 -39.61 -18.04 4.29
C GLY A 574 -40.56 -19.07 4.86
N LEU A 575 -40.14 -20.33 5.01
CA LEU A 575 -40.93 -21.35 5.71
C LEU A 575 -41.00 -21.09 7.22
N LEU A 576 -39.94 -20.52 7.80
CA LEU A 576 -39.88 -20.14 9.21
C LEU A 576 -40.62 -18.82 9.50
N ASN A 577 -40.50 -17.85 8.60
CA ASN A 577 -41.13 -16.55 8.68
C ASN A 577 -41.58 -16.06 7.29
N PRO A 578 -42.86 -16.24 6.92
CA PRO A 578 -43.36 -15.87 5.59
C PRO A 578 -43.18 -14.39 5.22
N HIS A 579 -43.07 -13.50 6.22
CA HIS A 579 -42.91 -12.06 5.98
C HIS A 579 -41.53 -11.67 5.43
N CYS A 580 -40.53 -12.56 5.47
CA CYS A 580 -39.20 -12.27 4.91
C CYS A 580 -39.09 -12.64 3.42
N LEU A 581 -40.11 -13.30 2.83
CA LEU A 581 -40.08 -13.70 1.43
C LEU A 581 -40.05 -12.49 0.50
N PRO A 582 -39.39 -12.61 -0.68
CA PRO A 582 -39.43 -11.58 -1.69
C PRO A 582 -40.86 -11.32 -2.19
N ILE A 583 -41.14 -10.07 -2.50
CA ILE A 583 -42.42 -9.62 -3.06
C ILE A 583 -42.25 -9.49 -4.57
N TYR A 584 -43.19 -10.07 -5.32
CA TYR A 584 -43.18 -10.03 -6.78
C TYR A 584 -44.47 -9.43 -7.30
N THR A 585 -44.37 -8.66 -8.38
CA THR A 585 -45.55 -8.25 -9.16
C THR A 585 -45.78 -9.30 -10.24
N LYS A 586 -46.87 -10.05 -10.12
CA LYS A 586 -47.19 -11.21 -10.97
C LYS A 586 -48.47 -10.94 -11.78
N SER A 587 -48.54 -11.47 -12.99
CA SER A 587 -49.77 -11.43 -13.81
C SER A 587 -50.70 -12.62 -13.57
N VAL A 588 -50.23 -13.62 -12.81
CA VAL A 588 -50.95 -14.88 -12.52
C VAL A 588 -51.02 -15.12 -11.01
N ASP A 589 -52.22 -15.45 -10.51
CA ASP A 589 -52.45 -15.81 -9.10
C ASP A 589 -51.86 -17.20 -8.76
N ASN A 590 -51.43 -17.40 -7.52
CA ASN A 590 -50.84 -18.65 -7.01
C ASN A 590 -49.56 -19.14 -7.73
N PHE A 591 -48.84 -18.24 -8.39
CA PHE A 591 -47.56 -18.57 -9.03
C PHE A 591 -46.37 -18.42 -8.05
N ASP A 592 -45.68 -19.50 -7.69
CA ASP A 592 -44.49 -19.44 -6.84
C ASP A 592 -43.23 -19.21 -7.69
N VAL A 593 -42.69 -17.99 -7.63
CA VAL A 593 -41.60 -17.52 -8.49
C VAL A 593 -40.25 -18.12 -8.06
N LEU A 594 -40.04 -18.35 -6.76
CA LEU A 594 -38.74 -18.76 -6.22
C LEU A 594 -38.32 -20.17 -6.71
N PRO A 595 -39.16 -21.22 -6.60
CA PRO A 595 -38.84 -22.53 -7.16
C PRO A 595 -38.59 -22.50 -8.67
N VAL A 596 -39.34 -21.67 -9.40
CA VAL A 596 -39.18 -21.53 -10.86
C VAL A 596 -37.83 -20.90 -11.20
N MET A 597 -37.44 -19.82 -10.52
CA MET A 597 -36.12 -19.20 -10.69
C MET A 597 -34.99 -20.17 -10.35
N PHE A 598 -35.09 -20.88 -9.22
CA PHE A 598 -34.09 -21.86 -8.81
C PHE A 598 -33.90 -22.98 -9.85
N ARG A 599 -34.99 -23.50 -10.40
CA ARG A 599 -34.98 -24.51 -11.47
C ARG A 599 -34.29 -24.01 -12.73
N LEU A 600 -34.63 -22.81 -13.19
CA LEU A 600 -34.05 -22.21 -14.40
C LEU A 600 -32.56 -21.87 -14.21
N LEU A 601 -32.18 -21.31 -13.06
CA LEU A 601 -30.77 -21.05 -12.73
C LEU A 601 -29.96 -22.35 -12.59
N THR A 602 -30.57 -23.43 -12.08
CA THR A 602 -29.92 -24.75 -12.00
C THR A 602 -29.65 -25.31 -13.39
N ARG A 603 -30.57 -25.13 -14.33
CA ARG A 603 -30.37 -25.49 -15.74
C ARG A 603 -29.30 -24.61 -16.40
N LEU A 604 -29.32 -23.30 -16.16
CA LEU A 604 -28.29 -22.36 -16.64
C LEU A 604 -26.89 -22.73 -16.14
N MET A 605 -26.75 -23.10 -14.87
CA MET A 605 -25.46 -23.47 -14.27
C MET A 605 -24.79 -24.65 -15.01
N GLN A 606 -25.57 -25.58 -15.58
CA GLN A 606 -25.02 -26.71 -16.32
C GLN A 606 -24.23 -26.27 -17.56
N ASN A 607 -24.64 -25.18 -18.21
CA ASN A 607 -23.93 -24.57 -19.32
C ASN A 607 -24.22 -23.06 -19.42
N THR A 608 -23.45 -22.26 -18.69
CA THR A 608 -23.63 -20.80 -18.66
C THR A 608 -23.16 -20.11 -19.95
N SER A 609 -22.34 -20.79 -20.76
CA SER A 609 -21.76 -20.22 -21.99
C SER A 609 -22.69 -20.31 -23.19
N GLU A 610 -23.46 -21.40 -23.29
CA GLU A 610 -24.38 -21.68 -24.38
C GLU A 610 -25.70 -22.22 -23.80
N PRO A 611 -26.59 -21.32 -23.33
CA PRO A 611 -27.92 -21.72 -22.86
C PRO A 611 -28.73 -22.31 -24.02
N ASP A 612 -29.50 -23.37 -23.74
CA ASP A 612 -30.29 -24.07 -24.75
C ASP A 612 -31.62 -23.36 -25.06
N ASP A 613 -32.14 -23.53 -26.29
CA ASP A 613 -33.34 -22.83 -26.77
C ASP A 613 -34.55 -23.02 -25.85
N SER A 614 -34.72 -24.23 -25.29
CA SER A 614 -35.81 -24.49 -24.36
C SER A 614 -35.67 -23.78 -23.01
N LEU A 615 -34.45 -23.52 -22.51
CA LEU A 615 -34.25 -22.67 -21.34
C LEU A 615 -34.62 -21.23 -21.66
N LEU A 616 -34.24 -20.74 -22.84
CA LEU A 616 -34.53 -19.38 -23.30
C LEU A 616 -36.04 -19.15 -23.45
N ASP A 617 -36.77 -20.12 -24.00
CA ASP A 617 -38.23 -20.09 -24.09
C ASP A 617 -38.88 -20.01 -22.70
N GLU A 618 -38.46 -20.85 -21.75
CA GLU A 618 -38.99 -20.82 -20.38
C GLU A 618 -38.66 -19.50 -19.65
N CYS A 619 -37.49 -18.90 -19.89
CA CYS A 619 -37.13 -17.59 -19.35
C CYS A 619 -37.97 -16.45 -19.96
N SER A 620 -38.31 -16.57 -21.25
CA SER A 620 -39.21 -15.64 -21.94
C SER A 620 -40.61 -15.70 -21.34
N VAL A 621 -41.13 -16.92 -21.09
CA VAL A 621 -42.40 -17.11 -20.39
C VAL A 621 -42.36 -16.49 -18.99
N LEU A 622 -41.31 -16.73 -18.21
CA LEU A 622 -41.17 -16.13 -16.87
C LEU A 622 -41.22 -14.60 -16.93
N SER A 623 -40.55 -13.98 -17.91
CA SER A 623 -40.53 -12.52 -18.10
C SER A 623 -41.90 -11.93 -18.46
N THR A 624 -42.82 -12.73 -19.00
CA THR A 624 -44.22 -12.30 -19.24
C THR A 624 -45.13 -12.49 -18.02
N GLN A 625 -44.75 -13.37 -17.09
CA GLN A 625 -45.54 -13.72 -15.92
C GLN A 625 -45.20 -12.87 -14.68
N VAL A 626 -43.97 -12.34 -14.64
CA VAL A 626 -43.44 -11.56 -13.52
C VAL A 626 -42.81 -10.29 -14.04
N LEU A 627 -43.16 -9.15 -13.43
CA LEU A 627 -42.50 -7.89 -13.73
C LEU A 627 -41.04 -7.96 -13.25
N VAL A 628 -40.10 -7.75 -14.17
CA VAL A 628 -38.67 -7.65 -13.84
C VAL A 628 -38.38 -6.20 -13.42
N PRO A 629 -37.94 -5.94 -12.19
CA PRO A 629 -37.63 -4.58 -11.75
C PRO A 629 -36.46 -4.00 -12.54
N THR A 630 -36.64 -2.78 -13.07
CA THR A 630 -35.56 -2.03 -13.71
C THR A 630 -34.53 -1.63 -12.67
N ARG A 631 -33.28 -2.07 -12.83
CA ARG A 631 -32.19 -1.67 -11.94
C ARG A 631 -31.77 -0.22 -12.23
N HIS A 632 -31.63 0.58 -11.18
CA HIS A 632 -31.06 1.93 -11.29
C HIS A 632 -29.62 1.82 -11.79
N ILE A 633 -29.35 2.40 -12.96
CA ILE A 633 -27.99 2.56 -13.48
C ILE A 633 -27.36 3.70 -12.70
N ASN A 634 -26.58 3.36 -11.67
CA ASN A 634 -25.67 4.32 -11.07
C ASN A 634 -24.53 4.52 -12.05
N THR A 635 -24.52 5.66 -12.75
CA THR A 635 -23.34 6.10 -13.50
C THR A 635 -22.36 6.62 -12.46
N PRO A 636 -21.26 5.92 -12.14
CA PRO A 636 -20.31 6.50 -11.23
C PRO A 636 -19.65 7.69 -11.93
N THR A 637 -19.46 8.74 -11.17
CA THR A 637 -18.55 9.83 -11.48
C THR A 637 -17.12 9.34 -11.29
N THR A 638 -16.58 8.60 -12.26
CA THR A 638 -15.14 8.23 -12.30
C THR A 638 -14.45 8.93 -13.47
N LEU A 639 -13.18 9.30 -13.29
CA LEU A 639 -12.32 9.85 -14.36
C LEU A 639 -12.24 8.96 -15.60
N LEU A 640 -12.36 7.65 -15.40
CA LEU A 640 -12.20 6.66 -16.45
C LEU A 640 -13.57 6.16 -16.96
N ASN A 641 -14.66 6.87 -16.71
CA ASN A 641 -15.91 6.55 -17.38
C ASN A 641 -15.71 6.73 -18.89
N SER A 642 -15.96 5.68 -19.67
CA SER A 642 -15.99 5.63 -21.15
C SER A 642 -16.40 6.91 -21.91
N ASN A 643 -17.41 7.63 -21.41
CA ASN A 643 -17.92 8.86 -22.02
C ASN A 643 -16.94 10.03 -21.83
N ALA A 644 -16.18 10.00 -20.72
CA ALA A 644 -15.02 10.85 -20.50
C ALA A 644 -13.79 10.30 -21.22
N THR A 645 -13.47 9.00 -21.17
CA THR A 645 -12.24 8.45 -21.78
C THR A 645 -12.18 8.60 -23.32
N SER A 646 -13.32 8.64 -24.01
CA SER A 646 -13.35 8.88 -25.46
C SER A 646 -13.14 10.34 -25.88
N LYS A 647 -13.29 11.31 -24.96
CA LYS A 647 -13.12 12.76 -25.24
C LYS A 647 -12.00 13.44 -24.42
N LEU A 648 -11.70 12.96 -23.22
CA LEU A 648 -10.73 13.51 -22.26
C LEU A 648 -9.39 12.76 -22.24
N PHE A 649 -9.29 11.55 -22.80
CA PHE A 649 -8.09 10.71 -22.68
C PHE A 649 -7.51 10.20 -24.01
N PRO A 650 -6.98 11.09 -24.89
CA PRO A 650 -6.02 10.69 -25.89
C PRO A 650 -4.57 10.64 -25.34
N PHE A 651 -4.35 10.60 -24.03
CA PHE A 651 -2.98 10.61 -23.47
C PHE A 651 -2.22 9.32 -23.81
N VAL A 652 -1.46 9.35 -24.90
CA VAL A 652 -0.40 8.38 -25.12
C VAL A 652 0.78 8.86 -24.27
N PHE A 653 1.02 8.19 -23.16
CA PHE A 653 2.23 8.41 -22.37
C PHE A 653 3.32 7.50 -22.94
N GLN A 654 4.45 8.11 -23.29
CA GLN A 654 5.63 7.37 -23.74
C GLN A 654 6.77 7.64 -22.77
N THR A 655 7.65 6.65 -22.66
CA THR A 655 8.86 6.78 -21.87
C THR A 655 9.71 7.90 -22.43
N SER A 656 10.14 8.82 -21.57
CA SER A 656 11.01 9.92 -21.94
C SER A 656 10.41 10.95 -22.93
N VAL A 657 9.09 11.00 -23.07
CA VAL A 657 8.38 11.93 -23.97
C VAL A 657 7.27 12.65 -23.19
N GLU A 658 7.18 13.97 -23.38
CA GLU A 658 6.09 14.78 -22.84
C GLU A 658 4.76 14.44 -23.53
N SER A 659 3.69 14.27 -22.75
CA SER A 659 2.35 14.12 -23.32
C SER A 659 1.74 15.48 -23.63
N LEU A 660 1.67 15.85 -24.91
CA LEU A 660 1.10 17.13 -25.38
C LEU A 660 -0.36 17.33 -24.96
N ASN A 661 -1.11 16.25 -24.74
CA ASN A 661 -2.54 16.32 -24.41
C ASN A 661 -2.82 16.81 -22.99
N LEU A 662 -1.81 16.83 -22.11
CA LEU A 662 -1.92 17.39 -20.74
C LEU A 662 -1.78 18.92 -20.71
N GLN A 663 -1.32 19.52 -21.80
CA GLN A 663 -1.29 20.96 -21.94
C GLN A 663 -2.76 21.45 -22.01
N ASP A 664 -3.10 22.43 -21.17
CA ASP A 664 -4.39 23.15 -21.17
C ASP A 664 -5.64 22.40 -20.66
N VAL A 665 -5.49 21.31 -19.90
CA VAL A 665 -6.62 20.67 -19.21
C VAL A 665 -7.16 21.59 -18.08
N HIS A 666 -8.40 22.08 -18.22
CA HIS A 666 -9.10 22.79 -17.15
C HIS A 666 -9.52 21.83 -16.03
N TYR A 667 -8.85 21.94 -14.87
CA TYR A 667 -8.91 20.97 -13.77
C TYR A 667 -10.23 20.89 -12.98
N GLU A 668 -11.24 21.69 -13.30
CA GLU A 668 -12.56 21.55 -12.68
C GLU A 668 -13.25 20.23 -13.06
N GLU A 669 -12.82 19.59 -14.16
CA GLU A 669 -13.43 18.37 -14.70
C GLU A 669 -12.74 17.05 -14.26
N VAL A 670 -11.65 17.12 -13.49
CA VAL A 670 -10.81 15.95 -13.19
C VAL A 670 -11.19 15.31 -11.83
N LEU A 671 -11.85 14.14 -11.87
CA LEU A 671 -12.39 13.38 -10.73
C LEU A 671 -11.57 12.12 -10.38
N PHE A 672 -10.45 12.27 -9.68
CA PHE A 672 -9.69 11.10 -9.26
C PHE A 672 -10.51 10.24 -8.29
N SER A 673 -10.61 8.95 -8.58
CA SER A 673 -11.28 7.99 -7.70
C SER A 673 -10.22 7.12 -7.04
N HIS A 674 -10.12 7.22 -5.72
CA HIS A 674 -9.67 6.10 -4.92
C HIS A 674 -10.83 5.13 -4.71
N THR A 675 -10.48 3.87 -4.49
CA THR A 675 -11.35 2.74 -4.22
C THR A 675 -12.33 3.08 -3.10
N ILE A 676 -13.58 3.38 -3.46
CA ILE A 676 -14.66 3.37 -2.49
C ILE A 676 -14.85 1.91 -2.08
N LYS A 677 -14.58 1.59 -0.81
CA LYS A 677 -15.34 0.52 -0.15
C LYS A 677 -16.75 1.06 -0.02
N ASP A 678 -17.56 0.87 -1.07
CA ASP A 678 -18.94 1.33 -1.08
C ASP A 678 -19.67 0.78 0.16
N ASP A 679 -20.43 1.67 0.80
CA ASP A 679 -21.01 1.52 2.13
C ASP A 679 -21.91 0.28 2.27
N ILE A 680 -21.35 -0.78 2.85
CA ILE A 680 -22.11 -1.78 3.64
C ILE A 680 -21.75 -1.56 5.12
N ILE A 681 -22.14 -0.39 5.64
CA ILE A 681 -21.87 0.05 7.02
C ILE A 681 -22.52 -0.88 8.07
N VAL A 682 -23.50 -1.69 7.70
CA VAL A 682 -24.18 -2.59 8.66
C VAL A 682 -23.35 -3.85 8.97
N GLY A 683 -22.44 -4.28 8.08
CA GLY A 683 -21.64 -5.51 8.27
C GLY A 683 -20.20 -5.30 8.77
N ASN A 684 -19.63 -4.10 8.59
CA ASN A 684 -18.18 -3.91 8.69
C ASN A 684 -17.60 -3.93 10.13
N ARG A 685 -18.41 -3.63 11.15
CA ARG A 685 -17.99 -3.77 12.56
C ARG A 685 -17.86 -5.23 13.00
N VAL A 686 -18.65 -6.13 12.42
CA VAL A 686 -18.53 -7.58 12.62
C VAL A 686 -17.39 -8.13 11.76
N TYR A 687 -17.26 -7.64 10.52
CA TYR A 687 -16.23 -8.06 9.56
C TYR A 687 -14.79 -7.82 10.06
N GLN A 688 -14.48 -6.65 10.62
CA GLN A 688 -13.15 -6.42 11.22
C GLN A 688 -12.88 -7.28 12.45
N HIS A 689 -13.92 -7.71 13.17
CA HIS A 689 -13.76 -8.50 14.38
C HIS A 689 -13.61 -9.99 14.09
N VAL A 690 -14.29 -10.48 13.04
CA VAL A 690 -14.19 -11.86 12.53
C VAL A 690 -12.91 -12.05 11.72
N LEU A 691 -12.56 -11.11 10.83
CA LEU A 691 -11.28 -11.15 10.10
C LEU A 691 -10.08 -11.08 11.06
N ARG A 692 -10.08 -10.25 12.10
CA ARG A 692 -8.98 -10.27 13.10
C ARG A 692 -8.89 -11.58 13.88
N LYS A 693 -9.98 -12.35 13.96
CA LYS A 693 -10.04 -13.63 14.68
C LYS A 693 -9.60 -14.78 13.76
N GLU A 694 -10.00 -14.74 12.49
CA GLU A 694 -9.58 -15.67 11.44
C GLU A 694 -8.15 -15.40 10.96
N GLU A 695 -7.72 -14.15 10.80
CA GLU A 695 -6.31 -13.77 10.53
C GLU A 695 -5.39 -14.25 11.65
N ARG A 696 -5.83 -14.19 12.92
CA ARG A 696 -5.08 -14.78 14.04
C ARG A 696 -5.04 -16.30 13.95
N GLN A 697 -6.16 -16.97 13.66
CA GLN A 697 -6.20 -18.43 13.53
C GLN A 697 -5.42 -18.94 12.31
N GLN A 698 -5.49 -18.26 11.17
CA GLN A 698 -4.84 -18.63 9.91
C GLN A 698 -3.37 -18.22 9.87
N ALA A 699 -2.97 -17.12 10.51
CA ALA A 699 -1.55 -16.82 10.75
C ALA A 699 -0.91 -17.86 11.68
N THR A 700 -1.65 -18.36 12.68
CA THR A 700 -1.19 -19.47 13.52
C THR A 700 -1.09 -20.79 12.71
N VAL A 701 -1.92 -20.97 11.69
CA VAL A 701 -1.84 -22.13 10.77
C VAL A 701 -0.66 -21.98 9.79
N LEU A 702 -0.38 -20.78 9.28
CA LEU A 702 0.81 -20.48 8.46
C LEU A 702 2.12 -20.68 9.25
N GLU A 703 2.19 -20.17 10.49
CA GLU A 703 3.32 -20.46 11.40
C GLU A 703 3.43 -21.96 11.70
N LYS A 704 2.31 -22.66 11.94
CA LYS A 704 2.34 -24.11 12.18
C LYS A 704 2.73 -24.94 10.97
N VAL A 705 2.36 -24.54 9.75
CA VAL A 705 2.73 -25.26 8.52
C VAL A 705 4.21 -25.08 8.20
N GLU A 706 4.79 -23.90 8.46
CA GLU A 706 6.24 -23.70 8.36
C GLU A 706 7.01 -24.47 9.43
N ILE A 707 6.50 -24.51 10.67
CA ILE A 707 7.14 -25.24 11.78
C ILE A 707 7.03 -26.76 11.61
N VAL A 708 5.97 -27.30 11.00
CA VAL A 708 5.82 -28.76 10.78
C VAL A 708 6.83 -29.33 9.76
N SER A 709 7.48 -28.48 8.95
CA SER A 709 8.61 -28.91 8.10
C SER A 709 9.92 -29.15 8.88
N CYS A 710 9.98 -28.75 10.16
CA CYS A 710 11.14 -28.91 11.01
C CYS A 710 10.71 -29.40 12.41
N VAL A 711 11.05 -30.66 12.73
CA VAL A 711 11.16 -31.27 14.08
C VAL A 711 10.19 -32.46 14.34
N SER A 712 10.82 -33.58 14.72
CA SER A 712 10.27 -34.85 15.22
C SER A 712 9.99 -34.82 16.75
N PRO A 713 9.25 -35.78 17.33
CA PRO A 713 8.39 -35.52 18.49
C PRO A 713 9.03 -35.80 19.86
N SER A 714 8.69 -35.00 20.87
CA SER A 714 8.65 -35.46 22.29
C SER A 714 7.72 -34.62 23.19
N SER A 715 6.61 -35.26 23.58
CA SER A 715 6.02 -35.43 24.93
C SER A 715 6.22 -34.41 26.09
N TRP A 716 5.07 -33.96 26.64
CA TRP A 716 4.59 -34.01 28.05
C TRP A 716 4.08 -32.72 28.73
N GLU A 717 2.75 -32.70 28.92
CA GLU A 717 1.94 -32.55 30.16
C GLU A 717 1.97 -31.30 31.10
N ASN A 718 0.78 -30.69 31.18
CA ASN A 718 -0.05 -30.33 32.38
C ASN A 718 0.33 -29.21 33.38
N SER A 719 -0.37 -28.06 33.25
CA SER A 719 -1.30 -27.39 34.23
C SER A 719 -0.79 -26.82 35.59
N PRO A 720 -1.55 -25.99 36.36
CA PRO A 720 -2.51 -24.89 36.04
C PRO A 720 -2.44 -23.61 36.94
N THR A 721 -3.13 -22.54 36.50
CA THR A 721 -3.94 -21.47 37.15
C THR A 721 -3.79 -21.05 38.65
N ILE A 722 -3.80 -19.71 38.91
CA ILE A 722 -4.43 -18.93 40.04
C ILE A 722 -4.29 -17.42 39.67
N ALA A 723 -5.34 -16.64 39.34
CA ALA A 723 -6.37 -15.96 40.16
C ALA A 723 -5.89 -14.76 41.02
N THR A 724 -6.17 -13.54 40.51
CA THR A 724 -6.67 -12.29 41.14
C THR A 724 -6.18 -11.83 42.52
N MET A 725 -5.73 -10.55 42.60
CA MET A 725 -6.23 -9.56 43.57
C MET A 725 -5.75 -8.12 43.27
N PHE A 726 -6.70 -7.17 43.22
CA PHE A 726 -6.48 -5.72 43.35
C PHE A 726 -6.44 -5.32 44.84
N PRO A 727 -5.89 -4.13 45.17
CA PRO A 727 -6.76 -3.13 45.79
C PRO A 727 -6.54 -1.68 45.33
N GLN A 728 -7.55 -0.87 45.64
CA GLN A 728 -7.78 0.52 45.26
C GLN A 728 -7.12 1.55 46.20
N LEU A 729 -6.97 2.77 45.63
CA LEU A 729 -7.27 4.11 46.21
C LEU A 729 -6.46 4.62 47.41
N TYR A 730 -5.76 5.74 47.20
CA TYR A 730 -5.95 6.97 47.99
C TYR A 730 -5.73 8.22 47.12
N LYS A 731 -6.71 9.14 47.16
CA LYS A 731 -6.64 10.54 46.69
C LYS A 731 -6.05 11.42 47.82
N ILE A 732 -5.46 12.57 47.47
CA ILE A 732 -5.67 13.94 48.04
C ILE A 732 -4.71 14.94 47.33
N PRO A 733 -5.06 16.25 47.23
CA PRO A 733 -4.93 17.04 46.00
C PRO A 733 -3.92 18.21 46.02
N CYS A 734 -3.92 18.92 44.88
CA CYS A 734 -3.18 20.12 44.45
C CYS A 734 -3.07 21.31 45.43
N ASN A 735 -1.97 22.06 45.28
CA ASN A 735 -1.86 23.54 45.35
C ASN A 735 -0.50 23.94 44.74
N SER A 736 -0.45 24.58 43.57
CA SER A 736 -0.49 26.03 43.32
C SER A 736 0.68 26.81 43.96
N LEU A 737 1.59 27.34 43.13
CA LEU A 737 2.14 28.71 43.19
C LEU A 737 3.23 28.90 42.12
N SER A 738 3.14 30.05 41.45
CA SER A 738 3.89 30.51 40.29
C SER A 738 5.07 31.43 40.69
N PRO A 739 5.66 32.23 39.77
CA PRO A 739 7.06 32.16 39.32
C PRO A 739 7.94 33.26 39.93
N ILE A 740 9.26 33.27 39.73
CA ILE A 740 10.10 34.49 39.79
C ILE A 740 11.47 34.30 39.10
N SER A 741 11.66 35.14 38.07
CA SER A 741 12.85 35.87 37.59
C SER A 741 14.21 35.21 37.28
N THR A 742 14.69 35.54 36.08
CA THR A 742 16.10 35.66 35.63
C THR A 742 16.87 36.78 36.36
N PRO A 743 18.22 36.80 36.27
CA PRO A 743 18.84 37.90 35.52
C PRO A 743 20.15 37.58 34.72
N SER A 744 20.24 38.28 33.59
CA SER A 744 21.35 38.92 32.82
C SER A 744 22.84 38.54 32.95
N LEU A 745 23.43 38.31 31.75
CA LEU A 745 24.68 38.85 31.13
C LEU A 745 25.90 39.31 31.96
N ALA A 746 27.08 38.80 31.57
CA ALA A 746 28.33 39.60 31.42
C ALA A 746 29.34 38.92 30.46
N ASN A 747 30.01 39.76 29.66
CA ASN A 747 31.01 39.45 28.62
C ASN A 747 32.42 39.15 29.16
N SER A 748 33.22 38.34 28.44
CA SER A 748 34.64 38.62 28.18
C SER A 748 35.24 37.73 27.07
N HIS A 749 35.95 38.36 26.13
CA HIS A 749 36.79 37.76 25.08
C HIS A 749 38.14 37.26 25.64
N THR A 750 38.69 36.15 25.11
CA THR A 750 39.93 36.08 24.28
C THR A 750 40.48 34.64 24.13
N GLU A 751 40.63 34.23 22.86
CA GLU A 751 41.75 33.48 22.22
C GLU A 751 42.24 32.07 22.63
N ASN A 752 42.15 31.18 21.63
CA ASN A 752 43.15 30.23 21.08
C ASN A 752 43.51 28.88 21.75
N LEU A 753 43.07 27.81 21.02
CA LEU A 753 43.72 26.52 20.72
C LEU A 753 43.64 25.35 21.76
N PRO A 754 43.74 24.07 21.29
CA PRO A 754 42.79 23.01 21.65
C PRO A 754 43.42 21.85 22.45
N ASN A 755 42.59 21.05 23.12
CA ASN A 755 42.57 19.56 23.04
C ASN A 755 41.99 18.87 24.29
N TYR A 756 41.44 17.68 24.03
CA TYR A 756 41.17 16.53 24.90
C TYR A 756 40.03 16.59 25.94
N VAL A 757 38.96 15.88 25.60
CA VAL A 757 37.93 15.35 26.51
C VAL A 757 38.50 14.12 27.24
N LEU A 758 38.50 14.17 28.58
CA LEU A 758 38.68 12.99 29.44
C LEU A 758 37.37 12.75 30.22
N ASN A 759 36.85 11.53 30.07
CA ASN A 759 35.81 10.95 30.93
C ASN A 759 36.34 10.75 32.35
N GLY A 760 35.51 11.02 33.34
CA GLY A 760 35.67 10.58 34.72
C GLY A 760 34.56 9.60 35.10
N GLU A 761 34.94 8.36 35.39
CA GLU A 761 34.14 7.29 35.97
C GLU A 761 33.94 7.44 37.49
N ALA A 762 32.90 6.78 38.02
CA ALA A 762 32.90 6.02 39.29
C ALA A 762 31.67 5.07 39.25
N GLN A 763 31.75 3.75 39.04
CA GLN A 763 32.25 2.62 39.86
C GLN A 763 31.60 2.51 41.26
N HIS A 764 30.79 1.47 41.55
CA HIS A 764 31.24 0.12 41.99
C HIS A 764 30.11 -0.84 42.50
N LEU A 765 30.25 -2.13 42.11
CA LEU A 765 30.05 -3.43 42.84
C LEU A 765 28.66 -3.83 43.41
N GLY A 766 28.21 -5.10 43.35
CA GLY A 766 28.83 -6.36 42.90
C GLY A 766 27.87 -7.58 43.01
N GLU A 767 28.18 -8.59 42.17
CA GLU A 767 28.01 -10.06 42.27
C GLU A 767 26.77 -10.74 42.90
N MET A 768 26.07 -11.58 42.09
CA MET A 768 25.97 -13.04 42.30
C MET A 768 25.32 -13.75 41.08
N SER A 769 26.09 -14.63 40.43
CA SER A 769 25.63 -15.73 39.55
C SER A 769 25.58 -17.03 40.39
N PRO A 770 24.93 -18.17 40.01
CA PRO A 770 25.16 -18.86 38.72
C PRO A 770 23.99 -19.71 38.12
N LYS A 771 24.04 -20.01 36.82
CA LYS A 771 24.25 -21.37 36.25
C LYS A 771 24.12 -21.40 34.71
N ARG A 772 25.04 -22.16 34.10
CA ARG A 772 25.27 -22.39 32.67
C ARG A 772 24.37 -23.48 32.08
N SER A 773 24.17 -23.42 30.76
CA SER A 773 24.24 -24.59 29.87
C SER A 773 24.90 -24.19 28.54
N ASN A 774 25.88 -25.00 28.12
CA ASN A 774 26.69 -24.85 26.90
C ASN A 774 25.98 -25.48 25.70
N VAL A 775 26.08 -24.87 24.52
CA VAL A 775 26.13 -25.61 23.24
C VAL A 775 27.13 -24.91 22.32
N THR A 776 28.14 -25.68 21.91
CA THR A 776 29.24 -25.31 21.02
C THR A 776 28.90 -25.79 19.61
N VAL A 777 28.97 -24.95 18.57
CA VAL A 777 29.12 -25.41 17.19
C VAL A 777 30.15 -24.53 16.48
N GLN A 778 31.17 -25.20 15.93
CA GLN A 778 32.34 -24.65 15.27
C GLN A 778 32.03 -24.18 13.84
N VAL A 779 32.54 -23.01 13.49
CA VAL A 779 32.68 -22.50 12.12
C VAL A 779 34.03 -22.96 11.58
N LYS A 780 34.07 -23.48 10.34
CA LYS A 780 35.30 -23.91 9.66
C LYS A 780 35.39 -23.21 8.30
N VAL A 781 36.32 -22.26 8.18
CA VAL A 781 36.84 -21.73 6.90
C VAL A 781 38.32 -21.39 7.12
N LEU A 782 39.20 -21.95 6.28
CA LEU A 782 40.47 -21.42 5.71
C LEU A 782 41.12 -22.59 4.93
N ALA A 783 41.31 -22.49 3.61
CA ALA A 783 42.40 -21.84 2.87
C ALA A 783 43.64 -22.73 2.67
N ASP A 784 43.88 -23.04 1.39
CA ASP A 784 45.11 -23.14 0.60
C ASP A 784 46.39 -23.87 1.10
N GLU A 785 46.87 -24.70 0.15
CA GLU A 785 48.25 -24.83 -0.34
C GLU A 785 49.29 -25.79 0.31
N ILE A 786 49.91 -26.55 -0.62
CA ILE A 786 51.23 -27.21 -0.62
C ILE A 786 51.33 -28.69 -0.19
N ALA A 787 51.42 -29.56 -1.20
CA ALA A 787 52.50 -30.54 -1.41
C ALA A 787 52.48 -30.96 -2.90
N GLN A 788 53.41 -30.49 -3.77
CA GLN A 788 54.72 -31.09 -4.10
C GLN A 788 54.63 -32.58 -4.46
N THR A 789 55.13 -33.14 -5.57
CA THR A 789 56.19 -32.73 -6.54
C THR A 789 56.32 -33.80 -7.65
N LYS A 790 57.02 -33.42 -8.75
CA LYS A 790 57.75 -34.23 -9.78
C LYS A 790 57.12 -34.31 -11.18
N THR A 791 57.57 -33.50 -12.17
CA THR A 791 58.79 -33.59 -13.06
C THR A 791 58.62 -34.68 -14.14
N ASP A 792 58.86 -34.53 -15.44
CA ASP A 792 59.66 -33.61 -16.28
C ASP A 792 59.17 -33.61 -17.75
N ASP A 793 59.59 -32.57 -18.49
CA ASP A 793 60.19 -32.60 -19.84
C ASP A 793 59.41 -32.42 -21.18
N VAL A 794 59.94 -31.44 -21.94
CA VAL A 794 60.08 -31.26 -23.41
C VAL A 794 59.00 -30.51 -24.23
N GLN A 795 59.23 -29.19 -24.36
CA GLN A 795 59.41 -28.36 -25.56
C GLN A 795 59.12 -28.91 -26.99
N ALA A 796 58.33 -28.19 -27.79
CA ALA A 796 58.58 -27.75 -29.20
C ALA A 796 57.24 -27.41 -29.91
N GLN A 797 56.92 -26.12 -30.12
CA GLN A 797 57.18 -25.31 -31.32
C GLN A 797 56.29 -25.58 -32.55
N TYR A 798 55.48 -24.54 -32.86
CA TYR A 798 55.25 -23.91 -34.18
C TYR A 798 55.03 -24.81 -35.42
N ASN A 799 53.83 -24.76 -36.03
CA ASN A 799 53.51 -23.86 -37.16
C ASN A 799 52.23 -24.26 -37.91
N ALA A 800 51.47 -23.22 -38.28
CA ALA A 800 50.86 -22.94 -39.59
C ALA A 800 49.80 -23.87 -40.21
N ASN A 801 48.65 -23.24 -40.46
CA ASN A 801 47.92 -23.12 -41.74
C ASN A 801 47.18 -24.32 -42.37
N GLY A 802 46.00 -23.98 -42.91
CA GLY A 802 45.37 -24.61 -44.08
C GLY A 802 44.17 -25.47 -43.73
N GLU A 803 42.95 -24.93 -43.82
CA GLU A 803 42.08 -25.03 -45.02
C GLU A 803 41.67 -26.45 -45.41
N ASN A 804 40.38 -26.76 -45.23
CA ASN A 804 39.41 -27.13 -46.28
C ASN A 804 38.17 -27.77 -45.63
N MET A 805 36.98 -27.15 -45.72
CA MET A 805 35.99 -27.24 -46.80
C MET A 805 35.33 -28.62 -46.95
N LYS A 806 33.99 -28.63 -46.76
CA LYS A 806 32.95 -29.41 -47.47
C LYS A 806 33.00 -30.96 -47.29
N SER A 807 31.91 -31.72 -47.24
CA SER A 807 30.49 -31.51 -47.54
C SER A 807 29.69 -32.78 -47.16
N SER A 808 28.40 -32.57 -46.90
CA SER A 808 27.24 -33.38 -47.31
C SER A 808 27.10 -34.86 -46.91
N GLY A 809 25.94 -35.13 -46.30
CA GLY A 809 25.30 -36.44 -46.14
C GLY A 809 24.06 -36.26 -45.29
#